data_AF-J3JBK8-F1
#
_entry.id   AF-J3JBK8-F1
#
_cell.length_a   1.000
_cell.length_b   1.000
_cell.length_c   1.000
_cell.angle_alpha   90.00
_cell.angle_beta   90.00
_cell.angle_gamma   90.00
#
_symmetry.space_group_name_H-M   'P 1'
#
loop_
_entity.id
_entity.type
_entity.pdbx_description
1 polymer ?
#
loop_
_entity_poly.entity_id
_entity_poly.type
_entity_poly.pdbx_seq_one_letter_code
_entity_poly.pdbx_strand_id
1 'polypeptide(L)'
;MNSKILAILEFAKIKQALQQYIVSAMGQAQVAALTPLTDSKAIQQQLDETKDGADILRLKGPIPIPQLASVASHMQRLAIGGTLNGVELAEIGRVLRAANAVDRFFIEFADEEITLRQVDAIQAQLVTLPELTKRLRLSLEEDGHVTDDASVKLKGIRNGIHQLEGEIRQKMTGYTRGNSAKYLSDPIITIRNDRYVIPVKQEYRAHFGGVVHDQSASGLTLFIEPQSVMDLNNRLRQRQLEEQQEIQRILAELSEAIAPYQDEITQNATILGQLDFINAKARYAKAIKATEPLLNLDNEVSLRQARHPLINPAKIVANDIILGQDYRAMIITGPNTGGKTITLKTMGLLQLMAQAGLFIPAGEESQVGVFDNIFADIGDEQSIEQNLSTFSGHMANIVSILAQVDDRSLVLIDELGAGTDPQEGAALAIAILDQLGTTNSYVLATTHYPELKAYGYNRPGTINASMEFDVETLQPTYHLLIGIPGRSNAFEIASRLGLADNIVAQAKQLITADSQDLNNMISDLEAQRKAAENERLQAKKLLTEAEQLHADLASASTEFISAREQQLDKAKDKANQIVDHAQKESDRIIHDLREMQKQQQQTVKEHELIAAKTGLANLKQEKALAKNKVLRHEKRRQALKVGDDVIVTTYGQHGVLLNQLDKKHWEVQLGILKMKVAVDDLEKTAGVPAEKPQRQFATVHTGNHVSSTLDLRGERYEDALADVDRYIDAALLAGYGQVTIVHGKGTGALRQGITNYLKTNRQVKKFEFAPANAGGDGATVVTFK
;
A
#
# COMPACT_ATOMS: atom_id res chain seq x y z
N MET A 1 11.38 -10.79 24.27
CA MET A 1 9.95 -11.12 24.10
C MET A 1 9.66 -12.57 24.55
N ASN A 2 8.56 -12.82 25.25
CA ASN A 2 8.19 -14.12 25.81
C ASN A 2 7.85 -15.15 24.71
N SER A 3 8.49 -16.33 24.67
CA SER A 3 8.22 -17.34 23.64
C SER A 3 6.78 -17.90 23.67
N LYS A 4 6.10 -17.84 24.83
CA LYS A 4 4.71 -18.26 25.00
C LYS A 4 3.76 -17.45 24.09
N ILE A 5 4.04 -16.16 23.86
CA ILE A 5 3.18 -15.30 23.01
C ILE A 5 3.17 -15.75 21.55
N LEU A 6 4.32 -16.19 21.04
CA LEU A 6 4.48 -16.63 19.66
C LEU A 6 3.67 -17.91 19.40
N ALA A 7 3.51 -18.75 20.42
CA ALA A 7 2.66 -19.94 20.36
C ALA A 7 1.18 -19.57 20.44
N ILE A 8 0.77 -18.75 21.42
CA ILE A 8 -0.64 -18.34 21.62
C ILE A 8 -1.21 -17.62 20.38
N LEU A 9 -0.43 -16.72 19.79
CA LEU A 9 -0.81 -15.97 18.59
C LEU A 9 -0.49 -16.71 17.28
N GLU A 10 0.01 -17.95 17.37
CA GLU A 10 0.24 -18.84 16.23
C GLU A 10 1.23 -18.27 15.19
N PHE A 11 2.21 -17.47 15.63
CA PHE A 11 3.20 -16.82 14.76
C PHE A 11 4.01 -17.83 13.93
N ALA A 12 4.20 -19.05 14.44
CA ALA A 12 4.82 -20.14 13.68
C ALA A 12 4.11 -20.45 12.35
N LYS A 13 2.78 -20.27 12.28
CA LYS A 13 2.01 -20.44 11.04
C LYS A 13 2.34 -19.35 10.01
N ILE A 14 2.63 -18.13 10.46
CA ILE A 14 3.10 -17.04 9.59
C ILE A 14 4.49 -17.40 9.02
N LYS A 15 5.40 -17.89 9.87
CA LYS A 15 6.73 -18.36 9.43
C LYS A 15 6.61 -19.48 8.39
N GLN A 16 5.72 -20.45 8.61
CA GLN A 16 5.46 -21.54 7.67
C GLN A 16 4.88 -21.04 6.35
N ALA A 17 3.97 -20.07 6.37
CA ALA A 17 3.42 -19.46 5.17
C ALA A 17 4.49 -18.69 4.38
N LEU A 18 5.37 -17.96 5.06
CA LEU A 18 6.50 -17.24 4.46
C LEU A 18 7.53 -18.21 3.85
N GLN A 19 7.79 -19.34 4.51
CA GLN A 19 8.76 -20.35 4.06
C GLN A 19 8.46 -20.91 2.66
N GLN A 20 7.19 -20.92 2.24
CA GLN A 20 6.79 -21.39 0.90
C GLN A 20 7.34 -20.53 -0.25
N TYR A 21 7.79 -19.30 0.06
CA TYR A 21 8.30 -18.36 -0.93
C TYR A 21 9.83 -18.33 -1.02
N ILE A 22 10.53 -19.08 -0.14
CA ILE A 22 11.99 -19.12 -0.05
C ILE A 22 12.54 -20.29 -0.83
N VAL A 23 13.66 -20.06 -1.52
CA VAL A 23 14.35 -21.09 -2.33
C VAL A 23 15.76 -21.41 -1.83
N SER A 24 16.41 -20.51 -1.09
CA SER A 24 17.78 -20.67 -0.61
C SER A 24 17.84 -21.25 0.81
N ALA A 25 18.87 -22.05 1.08
CA ALA A 25 19.13 -22.58 2.43
C ALA A 25 19.39 -21.47 3.47
N MET A 26 20.09 -20.40 3.06
CA MET A 26 20.33 -19.24 3.93
C MET A 26 19.04 -18.45 4.21
N GLY A 27 18.16 -18.27 3.22
CA GLY A 27 16.83 -17.69 3.44
C GLY A 27 15.97 -18.52 4.41
N GLN A 28 16.06 -19.86 4.33
CA GLN A 28 15.35 -20.74 5.28
C GLN A 28 15.84 -20.55 6.72
N ALA A 29 17.15 -20.38 6.91
CA ALA A 29 17.72 -20.06 8.22
C ALA A 29 17.25 -18.69 8.73
N GLN A 30 17.12 -17.69 7.85
CA GLN A 30 16.57 -16.38 8.22
C GLN A 30 15.10 -16.45 8.65
N VAL A 31 14.25 -17.23 7.96
CA VAL A 31 12.89 -17.48 8.43
C VAL A 31 12.90 -18.18 9.77
N ALA A 32 13.74 -19.20 9.97
CA ALA A 32 13.83 -19.89 11.25
C ALA A 32 14.23 -18.93 12.39
N ALA A 33 15.13 -17.99 12.14
CA ALA A 33 15.56 -16.96 13.09
C ALA A 33 14.58 -15.78 13.25
N LEU A 34 13.60 -15.63 12.34
CA LEU A 34 12.64 -14.52 12.35
C LEU A 34 11.88 -14.46 13.68
N THR A 35 12.10 -13.36 14.39
CA THR A 35 11.49 -13.05 15.68
C THR A 35 11.18 -11.55 15.75
N PRO A 36 10.14 -11.15 16.50
CA PRO A 36 9.84 -9.73 16.67
C PRO A 36 10.96 -9.03 17.46
N LEU A 37 11.33 -7.85 17.00
CA LEU A 37 12.35 -6.99 17.58
C LEU A 37 11.71 -5.90 18.44
N THR A 38 12.50 -5.28 19.31
CA THR A 38 12.08 -4.14 20.16
C THR A 38 12.82 -2.85 19.82
N ASP A 39 13.90 -2.92 19.02
CA ASP A 39 14.60 -1.73 18.54
C ASP A 39 13.91 -1.15 17.31
N SER A 40 13.32 0.04 17.48
CA SER A 40 12.64 0.78 16.41
C SER A 40 13.48 0.93 15.12
N LYS A 41 14.80 1.13 15.22
CA LYS A 41 15.66 1.29 14.05
C LYS A 41 15.81 -0.02 13.27
N ALA A 42 16.04 -1.11 13.99
CA ALA A 42 16.13 -2.44 13.38
C ALA A 42 14.79 -2.87 12.75
N ILE A 43 13.65 -2.56 13.40
CA ILE A 43 12.32 -2.82 12.83
C ILE A 43 12.13 -2.01 11.54
N GLN A 44 12.41 -0.70 11.56
CA GLN A 44 12.29 0.15 10.38
C GLN A 44 13.17 -0.34 9.24
N GLN A 45 14.41 -0.73 9.53
CA GLN A 45 15.31 -1.29 8.53
C GLN A 45 14.72 -2.56 7.88
N GLN A 46 14.15 -3.48 8.65
CA GLN A 46 13.52 -4.68 8.09
C GLN A 46 12.23 -4.39 7.30
N LEU A 47 11.47 -3.37 7.69
CA LEU A 47 10.30 -2.88 6.94
C LEU A 47 10.73 -2.22 5.62
N ASP A 48 11.79 -1.40 5.64
CA ASP A 48 12.37 -0.77 4.46
C ASP A 48 12.88 -1.82 3.47
N GLU A 49 13.56 -2.88 3.95
CA GLU A 49 13.94 -4.02 3.12
C GLU A 49 12.71 -4.67 2.45
N THR A 50 11.62 -4.88 3.21
CA THR A 50 10.38 -5.45 2.67
C THR A 50 9.74 -4.52 1.64
N LYS A 51 9.81 -3.20 1.86
CA LYS A 51 9.32 -2.16 0.96
C LYS A 51 10.07 -2.18 -0.36
N ASP A 52 11.39 -2.19 -0.32
CA ASP A 52 12.23 -2.30 -1.50
C ASP A 52 11.91 -3.58 -2.29
N GLY A 53 11.81 -4.71 -1.59
CA GLY A 53 11.41 -5.98 -2.22
C GLY A 53 10.03 -5.91 -2.89
N ALA A 54 9.06 -5.25 -2.26
CA ALA A 54 7.71 -5.07 -2.79
C ALA A 54 7.69 -4.16 -4.02
N ASP A 55 8.49 -3.08 -4.02
CA ASP A 55 8.61 -2.19 -5.17
C ASP A 55 9.31 -2.87 -6.34
N ILE A 56 10.41 -3.59 -6.11
CA ILE A 56 11.10 -4.39 -7.13
C ILE A 56 10.14 -5.41 -7.76
N LEU A 57 9.40 -6.16 -6.92
CA LEU A 57 8.43 -7.16 -7.36
C LEU A 57 7.29 -6.56 -8.21
N ARG A 58 6.90 -5.32 -7.94
CA ARG A 58 5.84 -4.61 -8.67
C ARG A 58 6.28 -4.15 -10.05
N LEU A 59 7.54 -3.75 -10.21
CA LEU A 59 8.05 -3.09 -11.43
C LEU A 59 8.68 -4.07 -12.42
N LYS A 60 9.68 -4.85 -11.99
CA LYS A 60 10.38 -5.83 -12.85
C LYS A 60 9.96 -7.26 -12.57
N GLY A 61 9.55 -7.56 -11.34
CA GLY A 61 9.29 -8.92 -10.88
C GLY A 61 10.30 -9.39 -9.81
N PRO A 62 10.26 -10.68 -9.43
CA PRO A 62 11.09 -11.19 -8.35
C PRO A 62 12.58 -11.18 -8.73
N ILE A 63 13.45 -10.96 -7.74
CA ILE A 63 14.90 -11.07 -7.91
C ILE A 63 15.23 -12.51 -8.34
N PRO A 64 16.04 -12.72 -9.40
CA PRO A 64 16.26 -14.03 -10.02
C PRO A 64 17.25 -14.90 -9.22
N ILE A 65 16.80 -15.41 -8.07
CA ILE A 65 17.60 -16.26 -7.19
C ILE A 65 17.20 -17.73 -7.43
N PRO A 66 18.12 -18.61 -7.86
CA PRO A 66 17.84 -20.03 -8.01
C PRO A 66 17.83 -20.74 -6.65
N GLN A 67 17.49 -22.03 -6.64
CA GLN A 67 17.64 -22.85 -5.44
C GLN A 67 19.13 -23.00 -5.09
N LEU A 68 19.52 -22.48 -3.93
CA LEU A 68 20.90 -22.48 -3.44
C LEU A 68 21.03 -23.36 -2.20
N ALA A 69 21.93 -24.34 -2.27
CA ALA A 69 22.34 -25.15 -1.11
C ALA A 69 23.28 -24.37 -0.19
N SER A 70 23.47 -24.87 1.04
CA SER A 70 24.44 -24.28 1.97
C SER A 70 25.85 -24.66 1.55
N VAL A 71 26.71 -23.66 1.34
CA VAL A 71 28.14 -23.86 0.99
C VAL A 71 29.06 -23.84 2.22
N ALA A 72 28.53 -23.63 3.43
CA ALA A 72 29.32 -23.43 4.64
C ALA A 72 30.25 -24.63 4.95
N SER A 73 29.75 -25.86 4.80
CA SER A 73 30.56 -27.07 4.99
C SER A 73 31.69 -27.20 3.96
N HIS A 74 31.46 -26.72 2.74
CA HIS A 74 32.42 -26.81 1.64
C HIS A 74 33.57 -25.84 1.87
N MET A 75 33.24 -24.61 2.31
CA MET A 75 34.22 -23.59 2.67
C MET A 75 35.09 -24.04 3.85
N GLN A 76 34.51 -24.65 4.88
CA GLN A 76 35.27 -25.21 6.01
C GLN A 76 36.27 -26.29 5.56
N ARG A 77 35.91 -27.13 4.58
CA ARG A 77 36.81 -28.16 4.06
C ARG A 77 37.96 -27.56 3.24
N LEU A 78 37.67 -26.54 2.42
CA LEU A 78 38.68 -25.79 1.69
C LEU A 78 39.66 -25.07 2.62
N ALA A 79 39.18 -24.52 3.75
CA ALA A 79 40.01 -23.85 4.74
C ALA A 79 41.08 -24.76 5.37
N ILE A 80 40.82 -26.07 5.47
CA ILE A 80 41.76 -27.08 6.00
C ILE A 80 42.64 -27.67 4.87
N GLY A 81 42.53 -27.15 3.64
CA GLY A 81 43.29 -27.62 2.47
C GLY A 81 42.72 -28.89 1.82
N GLY A 82 41.46 -29.22 2.08
CA GLY A 82 40.78 -30.37 1.46
C GLY A 82 40.33 -30.08 0.02
N THR A 83 40.20 -31.13 -0.78
CA THR A 83 39.64 -31.07 -2.14
C THR A 83 38.13 -31.26 -2.13
N LEU A 84 37.41 -30.49 -2.95
CA LEU A 84 35.97 -30.63 -3.12
C LEU A 84 35.62 -31.64 -4.22
N ASN A 85 34.46 -32.27 -4.09
CA ASN A 85 33.91 -33.13 -5.15
C ASN A 85 33.15 -32.31 -6.21
N GLY A 86 32.75 -32.97 -7.30
CA GLY A 86 32.05 -32.31 -8.41
C GLY A 86 30.72 -31.65 -8.01
N VAL A 87 29.95 -32.27 -7.11
CA VAL A 87 28.66 -31.72 -6.63
C VAL A 87 28.88 -30.45 -5.81
N GLU A 88 29.84 -30.49 -4.89
CA GLU A 88 30.20 -29.34 -4.04
C GLU A 88 30.68 -28.16 -4.89
N LEU A 89 31.50 -28.40 -5.91
CA LEU A 89 31.95 -27.37 -6.85
C LEU A 89 30.82 -26.83 -7.72
N ALA A 90 29.87 -27.68 -8.13
CA ALA A 90 28.70 -27.25 -8.89
C ALA A 90 27.79 -26.35 -8.04
N GLU A 91 27.61 -26.64 -6.75
CA GLU A 91 26.87 -25.79 -5.81
C GLU A 91 27.52 -24.40 -5.64
N ILE A 92 28.85 -24.35 -5.50
CA ILE A 92 29.60 -23.08 -5.50
C ILE A 92 29.42 -22.35 -6.83
N GLY A 93 29.50 -23.07 -7.95
CA GLY A 93 29.25 -22.53 -9.28
C GLY A 93 27.84 -21.91 -9.40
N ARG A 94 26.81 -22.50 -8.78
CA ARG A 94 25.45 -21.92 -8.75
C ARG A 94 25.40 -20.62 -7.96
N VAL A 95 26.08 -20.52 -6.81
CA VAL A 95 26.18 -19.28 -6.02
C VAL A 95 26.83 -18.17 -6.85
N LEU A 96 27.95 -18.46 -7.52
CA LEU A 96 28.64 -17.47 -8.35
C LEU A 96 27.82 -17.03 -9.58
N ARG A 97 27.08 -17.96 -10.20
CA ARG A 97 26.15 -17.62 -11.29
C ARG A 97 24.99 -16.76 -10.80
N ALA A 98 24.43 -17.09 -9.63
CA ALA A 98 23.35 -16.32 -9.02
C ALA A 98 23.81 -14.90 -8.67
N ALA A 99 25.01 -14.76 -8.10
CA ALA A 99 25.61 -13.46 -7.81
C ALA A 99 25.68 -12.58 -9.08
N ASN A 100 26.24 -13.10 -10.18
CA ASN A 100 26.30 -12.37 -11.45
C ASN A 100 24.91 -12.04 -12.04
N ALA A 101 23.93 -12.94 -11.88
CA ALA A 101 22.58 -12.72 -12.39
C ALA A 101 21.84 -11.62 -11.60
N VAL A 102 22.01 -11.59 -10.28
CA VAL A 102 21.46 -10.56 -9.40
C VAL A 102 22.11 -9.21 -9.67
N ASP A 103 23.44 -9.16 -9.80
CA ASP A 103 24.17 -7.93 -10.13
C ASP A 103 23.65 -7.31 -11.44
N ARG A 104 23.53 -8.14 -12.48
CA ARG A 104 22.96 -7.72 -13.76
C ARG A 104 21.51 -7.23 -13.64
N PHE A 105 20.69 -7.91 -12.85
CA PHE A 105 19.29 -7.52 -12.63
C PHE A 105 19.21 -6.11 -12.03
N PHE A 106 20.04 -5.77 -11.05
CA PHE A 106 20.05 -4.44 -10.43
C PHE A 106 20.61 -3.36 -11.36
N ILE A 107 21.60 -3.68 -12.21
CA ILE A 107 22.06 -2.77 -13.28
C ILE A 107 20.92 -2.43 -14.24
N GLU A 108 20.11 -3.42 -14.65
CA GLU A 108 18.93 -3.22 -15.52
C GLU A 108 17.75 -2.55 -14.78
N PHE A 109 17.71 -2.59 -13.44
CA PHE A 109 16.70 -1.94 -12.61
C PHE A 109 16.98 -0.44 -12.40
N ALA A 110 18.25 -0.03 -12.39
CA ALA A 110 18.66 1.35 -12.15
C ALA A 110 18.04 2.38 -13.13
N ASP A 111 17.59 1.92 -14.30
CA ASP A 111 16.91 2.75 -15.31
C ASP A 111 15.48 3.18 -14.90
N GLU A 112 14.88 2.60 -13.86
CA GLU A 112 13.48 2.86 -13.44
C GLU A 112 13.32 4.10 -12.51
N GLU A 113 14.38 4.88 -12.26
CA GLU A 113 14.40 6.12 -11.44
C GLU A 113 13.81 5.99 -10.01
N ILE A 114 13.85 4.80 -9.41
CA ILE A 114 13.35 4.58 -8.03
C ILE A 114 14.50 4.39 -7.07
N THR A 115 14.52 5.20 -6.01
CA THR A 115 15.47 5.08 -4.91
C THR A 115 15.04 3.96 -3.97
N LEU A 116 15.82 2.88 -3.93
CA LEU A 116 15.68 1.84 -2.91
C LEU A 116 16.29 2.34 -1.59
N ARG A 117 15.72 1.95 -0.45
CA ARG A 117 16.11 2.44 0.87
C ARG A 117 17.30 1.66 1.46
N GLN A 118 17.31 0.34 1.28
CA GLN A 118 18.25 -0.60 1.91
C GLN A 118 18.87 -1.59 0.92
N VAL A 119 18.11 -2.05 -0.08
CA VAL A 119 18.54 -3.16 -0.96
C VAL A 119 19.76 -2.79 -1.81
N ASP A 120 19.93 -1.53 -2.21
CA ASP A 120 21.14 -1.07 -2.93
C ASP A 120 22.41 -1.27 -2.09
N ALA A 121 22.36 -0.98 -0.79
CA ALA A 121 23.49 -1.17 0.11
C ALA A 121 23.81 -2.67 0.34
N ILE A 122 22.81 -3.55 0.23
CA ILE A 122 22.98 -5.00 0.31
C ILE A 122 23.59 -5.51 -1.00
N GLN A 123 23.09 -5.07 -2.15
CA GLN A 123 23.62 -5.47 -3.46
C GLN A 123 25.06 -4.99 -3.67
N ALA A 124 25.41 -3.80 -3.20
CA ALA A 124 26.77 -3.26 -3.33
C ALA A 124 27.86 -4.10 -2.61
N GLN A 125 27.47 -4.97 -1.67
CA GLN A 125 28.39 -5.89 -0.99
C GLN A 125 28.66 -7.17 -1.79
N LEU A 126 27.92 -7.41 -2.87
CA LEU A 126 28.03 -8.60 -3.69
C LEU A 126 29.27 -8.51 -4.59
N VAL A 127 30.10 -9.56 -4.56
CA VAL A 127 31.36 -9.61 -5.30
C VAL A 127 31.21 -10.54 -6.50
N THR A 128 31.42 -10.03 -7.71
CA THR A 128 31.37 -10.85 -8.93
C THR A 128 32.76 -11.41 -9.27
N LEU A 129 32.83 -12.71 -9.58
CA LEU A 129 34.08 -13.42 -9.92
C LEU A 129 33.99 -14.04 -11.33
N PRO A 130 33.95 -13.22 -12.41
CA PRO A 130 33.57 -13.67 -13.75
C PRO A 130 34.49 -14.76 -14.33
N GLU A 131 35.81 -14.66 -14.11
CA GLU A 131 36.76 -15.65 -14.62
C GLU A 131 36.59 -17.02 -13.93
N LEU A 132 36.40 -17.02 -12.60
CA LEU A 132 36.15 -18.24 -11.84
C LEU A 132 34.80 -18.87 -12.23
N THR A 133 33.74 -18.07 -12.35
CA THR A 133 32.42 -18.52 -12.80
C THR A 133 32.49 -19.15 -14.19
N LYS A 134 33.20 -18.51 -15.12
CA LYS A 134 33.39 -19.01 -16.48
C LYS A 134 34.15 -20.34 -16.49
N ARG A 135 35.22 -20.45 -15.69
CA ARG A 135 36.02 -21.66 -15.55
C ARG A 135 35.19 -22.82 -15.01
N LEU A 136 34.46 -22.61 -13.91
CA LEU A 136 33.57 -23.64 -13.33
C LEU A 136 32.49 -24.08 -14.31
N ARG A 137 31.85 -23.13 -15.01
CA ARG A 137 30.82 -23.44 -16.02
C ARG A 137 31.36 -24.25 -17.20
N LEU A 138 32.61 -24.01 -17.61
CA LEU A 138 33.23 -24.79 -18.68
C LEU A 138 33.61 -26.19 -18.23
N SER A 139 34.03 -26.35 -16.97
CA SER A 139 34.56 -27.62 -16.44
C SER A 139 33.51 -28.54 -15.81
N LEU A 140 32.37 -28.02 -15.36
CA LEU A 140 31.36 -28.77 -14.60
C LEU A 140 29.95 -28.50 -15.10
N GLU A 141 29.14 -29.56 -15.15
CA GLU A 141 27.70 -29.48 -15.31
C GLU A 141 27.00 -29.16 -13.97
N GLU A 142 25.68 -28.95 -14.00
CA GLU A 142 24.93 -28.56 -12.81
C GLU A 142 24.77 -29.67 -11.78
N ASP A 143 24.93 -30.93 -12.18
CA ASP A 143 24.86 -32.12 -11.32
C ASP A 143 26.23 -32.49 -10.71
N GLY A 144 27.31 -31.79 -11.11
CA GLY A 144 28.68 -32.07 -10.69
C GLY A 144 29.46 -32.99 -11.62
N HIS A 145 28.92 -33.36 -12.79
CA HIS A 145 29.68 -34.08 -13.80
C HIS A 145 30.77 -33.20 -14.42
N VAL A 146 32.00 -33.74 -14.55
CA VAL A 146 33.11 -33.03 -15.22
C VAL A 146 32.95 -33.16 -16.73
N THR A 147 32.90 -32.03 -17.43
CA THR A 147 32.71 -31.98 -18.88
C THR A 147 33.98 -32.36 -19.64
N ASP A 148 33.83 -32.74 -20.91
CA ASP A 148 34.97 -33.02 -21.79
C ASP A 148 35.87 -31.79 -21.99
N ASP A 149 35.28 -30.60 -21.95
CA ASP A 149 35.99 -29.34 -22.17
C ASP A 149 36.74 -28.84 -20.92
N ALA A 150 36.64 -29.57 -19.81
CA ALA A 150 37.41 -29.27 -18.59
C ALA A 150 38.93 -29.40 -18.80
N SER A 151 39.38 -30.29 -19.69
CA SER A 151 40.79 -30.48 -20.04
C SER A 151 40.93 -31.16 -21.40
N VAL A 152 41.86 -30.68 -22.23
CA VAL A 152 42.23 -31.32 -23.50
C VAL A 152 42.66 -32.78 -23.29
N LYS A 153 43.33 -33.06 -22.16
CA LYS A 153 43.77 -34.41 -21.81
C LYS A 153 42.59 -35.32 -21.46
N LEU A 154 41.60 -34.83 -20.71
CA LEU A 154 40.40 -35.59 -20.37
C LEU A 154 39.58 -35.94 -21.62
N LYS A 155 39.38 -34.96 -22.51
CA LYS A 155 38.74 -35.17 -23.82
C LYS A 155 39.43 -36.26 -24.65
N GLY A 156 40.77 -36.22 -24.68
CA GLY A 156 41.57 -37.25 -25.34
C GLY A 156 41.39 -38.64 -24.74
N ILE A 157 41.36 -38.75 -23.41
CA ILE A 157 41.14 -40.03 -22.70
C ILE A 157 39.74 -40.57 -23.00
N ARG A 158 38.68 -39.76 -22.90
CA ARG A 158 37.29 -40.17 -23.16
C ARG A 158 37.06 -40.59 -24.62
N ASN A 159 37.61 -39.86 -25.58
CA ASN A 159 37.60 -40.30 -26.98
C ASN A 159 38.30 -41.65 -27.17
N GLY A 160 39.41 -41.87 -26.48
CA GLY A 160 40.11 -43.17 -26.47
C GLY A 160 39.29 -44.29 -25.84
N ILE A 161 38.55 -44.02 -24.75
CA ILE A 161 37.60 -44.95 -24.13
C ILE A 161 36.51 -45.33 -25.14
N HIS A 162 35.84 -44.36 -25.74
CA HIS A 162 34.78 -44.62 -26.71
C HIS A 162 35.27 -45.40 -27.94
N GLN A 163 36.48 -45.10 -28.42
CA GLN A 163 37.09 -45.86 -29.51
C GLN A 163 37.34 -47.32 -29.10
N LEU A 164 37.94 -47.56 -27.92
CA LEU A 164 38.22 -48.90 -27.41
C LEU A 164 36.92 -49.69 -27.16
N GLU A 165 35.89 -49.07 -26.59
CA GLU A 165 34.56 -49.68 -26.43
C GLU A 165 33.94 -50.08 -27.77
N GLY A 166 34.07 -49.22 -28.79
CA GLY A 166 33.64 -49.51 -30.15
C GLY A 166 34.37 -50.72 -30.75
N GLU A 167 35.70 -50.76 -30.62
CA GLU A 167 36.54 -51.88 -31.09
C GLU A 167 36.22 -53.19 -30.36
N ILE A 168 36.04 -53.15 -29.04
CA ILE A 168 35.63 -54.31 -28.23
C ILE A 168 34.25 -54.80 -28.68
N ARG A 169 33.27 -53.90 -28.80
CA ARG A 169 31.91 -54.25 -29.22
C ARG A 169 31.91 -54.86 -30.63
N GLN A 170 32.69 -54.31 -31.56
CA GLN A 170 32.81 -54.84 -32.91
C GLN A 170 33.38 -56.26 -32.91
N LYS A 171 34.44 -56.53 -32.16
CA LYS A 171 35.01 -57.89 -32.01
C LYS A 171 34.04 -58.84 -31.31
N MET A 172 33.40 -58.40 -30.23
CA MET A 172 32.45 -59.19 -29.45
C MET A 172 31.19 -59.54 -30.24
N THR A 173 30.76 -58.65 -31.14
CA THR A 173 29.62 -58.90 -32.04
C THR A 173 29.83 -60.14 -32.90
N GLY A 174 31.08 -60.43 -33.27
CA GLY A 174 31.47 -61.64 -34.00
C GLY A 174 31.23 -62.94 -33.23
N TYR A 175 31.19 -62.90 -31.90
CA TYR A 175 30.87 -64.08 -31.07
C TYR A 175 29.37 -64.24 -30.83
N THR A 176 28.63 -63.12 -30.75
CA THR A 176 27.17 -63.13 -30.56
C THR A 176 26.37 -63.36 -31.84
N ARG A 177 26.98 -63.21 -33.02
CA ARG A 177 26.35 -63.44 -34.33
C ARG A 177 26.98 -64.66 -35.02
N GLY A 178 26.19 -65.41 -35.79
CA GLY A 178 26.68 -66.57 -36.57
C GLY A 178 26.74 -67.89 -35.79
N ASN A 179 27.60 -68.81 -36.22
CA ASN A 179 27.65 -70.19 -35.67
C ASN A 179 28.11 -70.26 -34.20
N SER A 180 28.87 -69.26 -33.72
CA SER A 180 29.35 -69.21 -32.34
C SER A 180 28.24 -68.91 -31.32
N ALA A 181 27.12 -68.32 -31.73
CA ALA A 181 26.00 -68.00 -30.86
C ALA A 181 25.34 -69.24 -30.22
N LYS A 182 25.48 -70.42 -30.84
CA LYS A 182 24.90 -71.70 -30.35
C LYS A 182 25.50 -72.16 -29.02
N TYR A 183 26.74 -71.73 -28.75
CA TYR A 183 27.49 -72.08 -27.53
C TYR A 183 27.24 -71.09 -26.39
N LEU A 184 26.54 -69.98 -26.65
CA LEU A 184 26.17 -68.98 -25.67
C LEU A 184 24.85 -69.37 -24.98
N SER A 185 24.70 -69.00 -23.71
CA SER A 185 23.43 -69.09 -23.00
C SER A 185 22.45 -68.04 -23.54
N ASP A 186 22.95 -66.82 -23.76
CA ASP A 186 22.21 -65.69 -24.34
C ASP A 186 23.16 -64.92 -25.28
N PRO A 187 22.84 -64.70 -26.57
CA PRO A 187 23.72 -64.03 -27.52
C PRO A 187 23.79 -62.50 -27.32
N ILE A 188 24.08 -62.07 -26.10
CA ILE A 188 24.25 -60.67 -25.72
C ILE A 188 25.65 -60.42 -25.16
N ILE A 189 26.16 -59.21 -25.38
CA ILE A 189 27.38 -58.72 -24.73
C ILE A 189 26.97 -58.17 -23.37
N THR A 190 27.61 -58.61 -22.30
CA THR A 190 27.30 -58.16 -20.93
C THR A 190 28.57 -57.65 -20.26
N ILE A 191 28.41 -56.89 -19.18
CA ILE A 191 29.52 -56.39 -18.36
C ILE A 191 29.52 -57.13 -17.02
N ARG A 192 30.68 -57.64 -16.62
CA ARG A 192 30.94 -58.24 -15.30
C ARG A 192 32.27 -57.75 -14.78
N ASN A 193 32.32 -57.29 -13.53
CA ASN A 193 33.51 -56.72 -12.90
C ASN A 193 34.19 -55.66 -13.79
N ASP A 194 33.39 -54.74 -14.35
CA ASP A 194 33.82 -53.70 -15.30
C ASP A 194 34.49 -54.21 -16.59
N ARG A 195 34.24 -55.46 -16.99
CA ARG A 195 34.78 -56.05 -18.22
C ARG A 195 33.67 -56.55 -19.14
N TYR A 196 33.87 -56.37 -20.44
CA TYR A 196 32.99 -56.95 -21.45
C TYR A 196 33.21 -58.46 -21.55
N VAL A 197 32.13 -59.21 -21.34
CA VAL A 197 32.10 -60.67 -21.30
C VAL A 197 30.92 -61.22 -22.12
N ILE A 198 31.05 -62.47 -22.52
CA ILE A 198 29.98 -63.25 -23.16
C ILE A 198 29.50 -64.37 -22.22
N PRO A 199 28.17 -64.61 -22.10
CA PRO A 199 27.64 -65.69 -21.29
C PRO A 199 27.67 -67.01 -22.07
N VAL A 200 28.58 -67.91 -21.67
CA VAL A 200 28.83 -69.20 -22.30
C VAL A 200 28.19 -70.31 -21.47
N LYS A 201 27.56 -71.30 -22.12
CA LYS A 201 27.03 -72.49 -21.42
C LYS A 201 28.20 -73.26 -20.80
N GLN A 202 28.02 -73.76 -19.57
CA GLN A 202 29.08 -74.43 -18.81
C GLN A 202 29.78 -75.56 -19.59
N GLU A 203 29.01 -76.31 -20.41
CA GLU A 203 29.48 -77.40 -21.28
C GLU A 203 30.50 -76.96 -22.34
N TYR A 204 30.48 -75.68 -22.74
CA TYR A 204 31.33 -75.12 -23.80
C TYR A 204 32.39 -74.15 -23.26
N ARG A 205 32.76 -74.26 -21.97
CA ARG A 205 33.76 -73.38 -21.31
C ARG A 205 35.05 -73.19 -22.10
N ALA A 206 35.57 -74.24 -22.73
CA ALA A 206 36.86 -74.20 -23.44
C ALA A 206 36.76 -73.62 -24.86
N HIS A 207 35.55 -73.40 -25.40
CA HIS A 207 35.35 -73.10 -26.81
C HIS A 207 35.85 -71.71 -27.24
N PHE A 208 35.65 -70.71 -26.39
CA PHE A 208 36.00 -69.30 -26.69
C PHE A 208 37.40 -68.89 -26.19
N GLY A 209 38.02 -69.72 -25.35
CA GLY A 209 39.27 -69.39 -24.64
C GLY A 209 39.11 -68.20 -23.67
N GLY A 210 40.21 -67.86 -22.99
CA GLY A 210 40.25 -66.70 -22.09
C GLY A 210 39.92 -66.99 -20.62
N VAL A 211 39.48 -65.97 -19.90
CA VAL A 211 39.35 -65.99 -18.43
C VAL A 211 37.88 -65.89 -18.02
N VAL A 212 37.50 -66.69 -17.02
CA VAL A 212 36.15 -66.64 -16.44
C VAL A 212 36.12 -65.62 -15.33
N HIS A 213 35.26 -64.62 -15.45
CA HIS A 213 35.13 -63.52 -14.49
C HIS A 213 34.02 -63.72 -13.47
N ASP A 214 32.98 -64.47 -13.85
CA ASP A 214 31.80 -64.69 -13.02
C ASP A 214 31.03 -65.95 -13.46
N GLN A 215 30.13 -66.44 -12.62
CA GLN A 215 29.25 -67.58 -12.87
C GLN A 215 27.82 -67.28 -12.40
N SER A 216 26.81 -67.75 -13.15
CA SER A 216 25.40 -67.59 -12.75
C SER A 216 25.08 -68.33 -11.44
N ALA A 217 24.08 -67.87 -10.69
CA ALA A 217 23.66 -68.51 -9.44
C ALA A 217 23.27 -70.00 -9.59
N SER A 218 22.79 -70.39 -10.76
CA SER A 218 22.48 -71.79 -11.12
C SER A 218 23.71 -72.63 -11.50
N GLY A 219 24.89 -72.01 -11.65
CA GLY A 219 26.11 -72.65 -12.13
C GLY A 219 26.18 -72.90 -13.65
N LEU A 220 25.04 -72.86 -14.35
CA LEU A 220 24.90 -73.30 -15.75
C LEU A 220 25.50 -72.33 -16.79
N THR A 221 25.72 -71.06 -16.44
CA THR A 221 26.27 -70.05 -17.35
C THR A 221 27.56 -69.46 -16.78
N LEU A 222 28.61 -69.43 -17.59
CA LEU A 222 29.92 -68.85 -17.27
C LEU A 222 30.10 -67.54 -18.05
N PHE A 223 30.50 -66.47 -17.37
CA PHE A 223 30.81 -65.19 -18.01
C PHE A 223 32.29 -65.16 -18.38
N ILE A 224 32.58 -65.31 -19.66
CA ILE A 224 33.95 -65.47 -20.18
C ILE A 224 34.37 -64.21 -20.94
N GLU A 225 35.58 -63.72 -20.66
CA GLU A 225 36.29 -62.74 -21.47
C GLU A 225 37.15 -63.46 -22.51
N PRO A 226 36.82 -63.39 -23.82
CA PRO A 226 37.61 -64.04 -24.86
C PRO A 226 39.02 -63.46 -24.97
N GLN A 227 39.99 -64.32 -25.29
CA GLN A 227 41.40 -63.93 -25.44
C GLN A 227 41.63 -62.78 -26.45
N SER A 228 40.80 -62.71 -27.49
CA SER A 228 40.89 -61.71 -28.57
C SER A 228 40.55 -60.27 -28.13
N VAL A 229 39.86 -60.11 -27.00
CA VAL A 229 39.46 -58.81 -26.42
C VAL A 229 40.14 -58.51 -25.09
N MET A 230 40.87 -59.47 -24.50
CA MET A 230 41.57 -59.29 -23.21
C MET A 230 42.50 -58.07 -23.21
N ASP A 231 43.34 -57.90 -24.24
CA ASP A 231 44.24 -56.75 -24.34
C ASP A 231 43.47 -55.43 -24.46
N LEU A 232 42.36 -55.42 -25.21
CA LEU A 232 41.51 -54.23 -25.37
C LEU A 232 40.81 -53.86 -24.07
N ASN A 233 40.26 -54.84 -23.34
CA ASN A 233 39.65 -54.63 -22.03
C ASN A 233 40.67 -54.16 -20.99
N ASN A 234 41.90 -54.68 -21.01
CA ASN A 234 42.98 -54.20 -20.14
C ASN A 234 43.32 -52.73 -20.43
N ARG A 235 43.47 -52.37 -21.71
CA ARG A 235 43.70 -50.98 -22.13
C ARG A 235 42.53 -50.06 -21.79
N LEU A 236 41.29 -50.53 -21.98
CA LEU A 236 40.08 -49.81 -21.59
C LEU A 236 40.10 -49.52 -20.09
N ARG A 237 40.40 -50.53 -19.26
CA ARG A 237 40.49 -50.35 -17.81
C ARG A 237 41.60 -49.37 -17.42
N GLN A 238 42.75 -49.42 -18.10
CA GLN A 238 43.82 -48.45 -17.89
C GLN A 238 43.36 -47.02 -18.23
N ARG A 239 42.68 -46.82 -19.35
CA ARG A 239 42.12 -45.51 -19.73
C ARG A 239 41.06 -45.02 -18.76
N GLN A 240 40.19 -45.89 -18.25
CA GLN A 240 39.21 -45.55 -17.22
C GLN A 240 39.87 -45.10 -15.91
N LEU A 241 40.98 -45.73 -15.50
CA LEU A 241 41.76 -45.30 -14.34
C LEU A 241 42.46 -43.95 -14.59
N GLU A 242 43.02 -43.76 -15.78
CA GLU A 242 43.59 -42.47 -16.21
C GLU A 242 42.52 -41.35 -16.20
N GLU A 243 41.30 -41.66 -16.63
CA GLU A 243 40.16 -40.74 -16.58
C GLU A 243 39.85 -40.31 -15.14
N GLN A 244 39.71 -41.28 -14.22
CA GLN A 244 39.44 -40.98 -12.81
C GLN A 244 40.54 -40.11 -12.17
N GLN A 245 41.81 -40.40 -12.47
CA GLN A 245 42.94 -39.60 -11.99
C GLN A 245 42.93 -38.18 -12.58
N GLU A 246 42.64 -38.04 -13.87
CA GLU A 246 42.55 -36.73 -14.51
C GLU A 246 41.37 -35.92 -13.97
N ILE A 247 40.22 -36.55 -13.72
CA ILE A 247 39.08 -35.92 -13.05
C ILE A 247 39.48 -35.42 -11.66
N GLN A 248 40.10 -36.26 -10.83
CA GLN A 248 40.56 -35.86 -9.49
C GLN A 248 41.55 -34.68 -9.54
N ARG A 249 42.48 -34.69 -10.52
CA ARG A 249 43.41 -33.58 -10.74
C ARG A 249 42.68 -32.28 -11.07
N ILE A 250 41.69 -32.32 -11.96
CA ILE A 250 40.87 -31.16 -12.34
C ILE A 250 40.09 -30.62 -11.13
N LEU A 251 39.45 -31.50 -10.36
CA LEU A 251 38.70 -31.11 -9.16
C LEU A 251 39.59 -30.46 -8.10
N ALA A 252 40.81 -30.98 -7.90
CA ALA A 252 41.80 -30.39 -7.00
C ALA A 252 42.24 -29.00 -7.49
N GLU A 253 42.52 -28.84 -8.78
CA GLU A 253 42.90 -27.57 -9.39
C GLU A 253 41.79 -26.51 -9.30
N LEU A 254 40.53 -26.91 -9.48
CA LEU A 254 39.37 -26.03 -9.30
C LEU A 254 39.18 -25.66 -7.82
N SER A 255 39.38 -26.61 -6.90
CA SER A 255 39.32 -26.35 -5.46
C SER A 255 40.38 -25.33 -5.03
N GLU A 256 41.62 -25.48 -5.52
CA GLU A 256 42.71 -24.54 -5.27
C GLU A 256 42.43 -23.15 -5.85
N ALA A 257 41.79 -23.07 -7.02
CA ALA A 257 41.39 -21.79 -7.61
C ALA A 257 40.29 -21.06 -6.82
N ILE A 258 39.45 -21.80 -6.09
CA ILE A 258 38.39 -21.24 -5.22
C ILE A 258 38.95 -20.82 -3.86
N ALA A 259 39.98 -21.50 -3.36
CA ALA A 259 40.49 -21.33 -2.01
C ALA A 259 40.82 -19.87 -1.60
N PRO A 260 41.33 -18.97 -2.48
CA PRO A 260 41.57 -17.58 -2.12
C PRO A 260 40.30 -16.74 -1.91
N TYR A 261 39.15 -17.19 -2.43
CA TYR A 261 37.90 -16.42 -2.49
C TYR A 261 36.81 -16.97 -1.55
N GLN A 262 37.21 -17.69 -0.50
CA GLN A 262 36.28 -18.36 0.42
C GLN A 262 35.35 -17.37 1.12
N ASP A 263 35.90 -16.23 1.56
CA ASP A 263 35.15 -15.21 2.30
C ASP A 263 34.13 -14.53 1.40
N GLU A 264 34.52 -14.17 0.17
CA GLU A 264 33.66 -13.56 -0.83
C GLU A 264 32.52 -14.49 -1.24
N ILE A 265 32.79 -15.78 -1.44
CA ILE A 265 31.76 -16.77 -1.79
C ILE A 265 30.79 -16.98 -0.62
N THR A 266 31.30 -17.05 0.60
CA THR A 266 30.47 -17.17 1.81
C THR A 266 29.59 -15.94 1.99
N GLN A 267 30.16 -14.75 1.82
CA GLN A 267 29.45 -13.48 1.89
C GLN A 267 28.37 -13.39 0.80
N ASN A 268 28.69 -13.76 -0.45
CA ASN A 268 27.72 -13.81 -1.54
C ASN A 268 26.56 -14.77 -1.23
N ALA A 269 26.82 -15.96 -0.67
CA ALA A 269 25.76 -16.89 -0.27
C ALA A 269 24.84 -16.30 0.80
N THR A 270 25.39 -15.55 1.76
CA THR A 270 24.64 -14.83 2.80
C THR A 270 23.79 -13.71 2.20
N ILE A 271 24.37 -12.87 1.34
CA ILE A 271 23.68 -11.77 0.67
C ILE A 271 22.54 -12.29 -0.21
N LEU A 272 22.80 -13.31 -1.02
CA LEU A 272 21.76 -13.96 -1.84
C LEU A 272 20.65 -14.55 -0.96
N GLY A 273 20.99 -15.10 0.21
CA GLY A 273 20.01 -15.54 1.20
C GLY A 273 19.14 -14.40 1.75
N GLN A 274 19.75 -13.24 2.03
CA GLN A 274 19.02 -12.05 2.48
C GLN A 274 18.11 -11.49 1.39
N LEU A 275 18.59 -11.41 0.15
CA LEU A 275 17.77 -10.96 -0.99
C LEU A 275 16.62 -11.94 -1.28
N ASP A 276 16.82 -13.24 -1.11
CA ASP A 276 15.76 -14.26 -1.22
C ASP A 276 14.72 -14.09 -0.10
N PHE A 277 15.17 -13.85 1.13
CA PHE A 277 14.28 -13.56 2.25
C PHE A 277 13.45 -12.28 2.01
N ILE A 278 14.06 -11.22 1.48
CA ILE A 278 13.38 -9.98 1.10
C ILE A 278 12.33 -10.23 0.00
N ASN A 279 12.70 -10.98 -1.04
CA ASN A 279 11.79 -11.38 -2.10
C ASN A 279 10.61 -12.21 -1.57
N ALA A 280 10.87 -13.11 -0.61
CA ALA A 280 9.84 -13.89 0.05
C ALA A 280 8.89 -13.02 0.90
N LYS A 281 9.40 -12.06 1.67
CA LYS A 281 8.59 -11.08 2.42
C LYS A 281 7.65 -10.31 1.48
N ALA A 282 8.19 -9.82 0.36
CA ALA A 282 7.43 -9.08 -0.66
C ALA A 282 6.33 -9.94 -1.31
N ARG A 283 6.64 -11.19 -1.70
CA ARG A 283 5.67 -12.12 -2.29
C ARG A 283 4.59 -12.51 -1.29
N TYR A 284 4.96 -12.74 -0.03
CA TYR A 284 4.00 -13.01 1.04
C TYR A 284 3.07 -11.83 1.28
N ALA A 285 3.63 -10.60 1.36
CA ALA A 285 2.85 -9.38 1.50
C ALA A 285 1.82 -9.22 0.37
N LYS A 286 2.24 -9.45 -0.89
CA LYS A 286 1.34 -9.44 -2.05
C LYS A 286 0.22 -10.50 -1.93
N ALA A 287 0.54 -11.70 -1.46
CA ALA A 287 -0.42 -12.80 -1.34
C ALA A 287 -1.54 -12.50 -0.33
N ILE A 288 -1.21 -11.84 0.79
CA ILE A 288 -2.17 -11.48 1.85
C ILE A 288 -2.73 -10.06 1.71
N LYS A 289 -2.39 -9.34 0.63
CA LYS A 289 -2.73 -7.92 0.41
C LYS A 289 -2.30 -7.03 1.58
N ALA A 290 -1.08 -7.24 2.07
CA ALA A 290 -0.50 -6.46 3.14
C ALA A 290 0.12 -5.14 2.66
N THR A 291 0.13 -4.16 3.55
CA THR A 291 0.68 -2.83 3.36
C THR A 291 1.80 -2.55 4.38
N GLU A 292 2.63 -1.55 4.08
CA GLU A 292 3.69 -1.08 4.96
C GLU A 292 3.06 -0.38 6.19
N PRO A 293 3.26 -0.90 7.42
CA PRO A 293 2.84 -0.19 8.62
C PRO A 293 3.79 0.97 8.93
N LEU A 294 3.24 2.05 9.48
CA LEU A 294 4.01 3.13 10.07
C LEU A 294 4.36 2.80 11.51
N LEU A 295 5.64 2.97 11.89
CA LEU A 295 6.07 2.81 13.27
C LEU A 295 5.76 4.05 14.08
N ASN A 296 5.09 3.87 15.22
CA ASN A 296 4.83 4.92 16.19
C ASN A 296 5.68 4.69 17.46
N LEU A 297 6.54 5.67 17.78
CA LEU A 297 7.46 5.59 18.93
C LEU A 297 6.77 5.83 20.27
N ASP A 298 5.59 6.44 20.25
CA ASP A 298 4.73 6.65 21.43
C ASP A 298 3.79 5.46 21.66
N ASN A 299 4.06 4.32 21.00
CA ASN A 299 3.34 3.06 21.13
C ASN A 299 1.84 3.11 20.78
N GLU A 300 1.42 4.12 20.03
CA GLU A 300 0.05 4.18 19.51
C GLU A 300 -0.15 3.18 18.37
N VAL A 301 -1.31 2.54 18.38
CA VAL A 301 -1.70 1.55 17.38
C VAL A 301 -2.97 2.02 16.70
N SER A 302 -2.94 2.05 15.38
CA SER A 302 -4.08 2.42 14.54
C SER A 302 -4.11 1.50 13.33
N LEU A 303 -4.75 0.35 13.45
CA LEU A 303 -4.87 -0.63 12.37
C LEU A 303 -6.16 -0.35 11.61
N ARG A 304 -6.05 0.18 10.39
CA ARG A 304 -7.20 0.46 9.52
C ARG A 304 -7.56 -0.78 8.73
N GLN A 305 -8.83 -1.15 8.64
CA GLN A 305 -9.32 -2.31 7.88
C GLN A 305 -8.48 -3.59 8.09
N ALA A 306 -8.05 -3.83 9.33
CA ALA A 306 -7.20 -4.94 9.71
C ALA A 306 -7.91 -6.27 9.47
N ARG A 307 -7.17 -7.25 8.95
CA ARG A 307 -7.67 -8.60 8.68
C ARG A 307 -6.76 -9.62 9.35
N HIS A 308 -7.34 -10.68 9.87
CA HIS A 308 -6.54 -11.78 10.40
C HIS A 308 -5.84 -12.56 9.26
N PRO A 309 -4.51 -12.62 9.20
CA PRO A 309 -3.75 -13.19 8.05
C PRO A 309 -3.99 -14.69 7.83
N LEU A 310 -4.33 -15.44 8.89
CA LEU A 310 -4.57 -16.89 8.81
C LEU A 310 -6.02 -17.27 8.47
N ILE A 311 -6.94 -16.30 8.37
CA ILE A 311 -8.33 -16.55 8.01
C ILE A 311 -8.51 -16.30 6.51
N ASN A 312 -9.33 -17.12 5.86
CA ASN A 312 -9.60 -16.99 4.43
C ASN A 312 -10.05 -15.55 4.08
N PRO A 313 -9.39 -14.86 3.11
CA PRO A 313 -9.74 -13.51 2.69
C PRO A 313 -11.19 -13.30 2.25
N ALA A 314 -11.89 -14.36 1.83
CA ALA A 314 -13.29 -14.31 1.43
C ALA A 314 -14.28 -14.36 2.61
N LYS A 315 -13.82 -14.77 3.79
CA LYS A 315 -14.65 -14.89 5.01
C LYS A 315 -14.32 -13.83 6.06
N ILE A 316 -13.08 -13.34 6.07
CA ILE A 316 -12.62 -12.38 7.07
C ILE A 316 -13.25 -11.00 6.84
N VAL A 317 -13.80 -10.43 7.90
CA VAL A 317 -14.31 -9.06 7.93
C VAL A 317 -13.19 -8.14 8.40
N ALA A 318 -13.01 -7.01 7.71
CA ALA A 318 -11.99 -6.03 8.04
C ALA A 318 -12.49 -5.10 9.16
N ASN A 319 -11.64 -4.85 10.16
CA ASN A 319 -11.99 -4.02 11.32
C ASN A 319 -10.94 -2.93 11.58
N ASP A 320 -11.42 -1.77 12.00
CA ASP A 320 -10.53 -0.71 12.51
C ASP A 320 -10.25 -0.98 13.99
N ILE A 321 -8.97 -1.07 14.37
CA ILE A 321 -8.54 -1.29 15.75
C ILE A 321 -7.62 -0.14 16.13
N ILE A 322 -8.05 0.70 17.07
CA ILE A 322 -7.32 1.89 17.49
C ILE A 322 -7.09 1.78 18.99
N LEU A 323 -5.85 1.89 19.43
CA LEU A 323 -5.44 1.83 20.83
C LEU A 323 -4.25 2.78 21.04
N GLY A 324 -4.37 3.72 21.97
CA GLY A 324 -3.45 4.85 22.10
C GLY A 324 -4.19 6.18 22.01
N GLN A 325 -3.48 7.29 22.20
CA GLN A 325 -4.04 8.65 22.30
C GLN A 325 -4.86 8.84 23.58
N ASP A 326 -6.18 9.00 23.44
CA ASP A 326 -7.11 9.34 24.54
C ASP A 326 -7.37 8.16 25.49
N TYR A 327 -7.10 6.93 25.03
CA TYR A 327 -7.33 5.72 25.81
C TYR A 327 -6.25 4.66 25.55
N ARG A 328 -5.88 3.93 26.62
CA ARG A 328 -4.89 2.83 26.58
C ARG A 328 -5.54 1.48 26.88
N ALA A 329 -6.73 1.46 27.46
CA ALA A 329 -7.51 0.25 27.68
C ALA A 329 -8.75 0.22 26.79
N MET A 330 -9.00 -0.91 26.14
CA MET A 330 -10.22 -1.16 25.39
C MET A 330 -10.88 -2.45 25.88
N ILE A 331 -12.16 -2.35 26.24
CA ILE A 331 -12.98 -3.48 26.69
C ILE A 331 -13.96 -3.87 25.60
N ILE A 332 -13.75 -5.05 25.02
CA ILE A 332 -14.61 -5.61 23.97
C ILE A 332 -15.69 -6.49 24.59
N THR A 333 -16.94 -6.15 24.30
CA THR A 333 -18.13 -6.87 24.75
C THR A 333 -18.91 -7.48 23.58
N GLY A 334 -19.83 -8.41 23.87
CA GLY A 334 -20.66 -9.07 22.86
C GLY A 334 -20.69 -10.59 23.01
N PRO A 335 -21.46 -11.31 22.16
CA PRO A 335 -21.54 -12.76 22.21
C PRO A 335 -20.20 -13.41 21.84
N ASN A 336 -19.91 -14.60 22.38
CA ASN A 336 -18.64 -15.31 22.15
C ASN A 336 -18.43 -15.65 20.66
N THR A 337 -19.50 -15.95 19.95
CA THR A 337 -19.50 -16.17 18.49
C THR A 337 -19.32 -14.89 17.67
N GLY A 338 -19.27 -13.71 18.32
CA GLY A 338 -19.15 -12.41 17.67
C GLY A 338 -17.77 -12.07 17.14
N GLY A 339 -16.72 -12.86 17.45
CA GLY A 339 -15.36 -12.62 16.95
C GLY A 339 -14.44 -11.79 17.87
N LYS A 340 -14.75 -11.70 19.17
CA LYS A 340 -13.95 -10.99 20.18
C LYS A 340 -12.51 -11.53 20.24
N THR A 341 -12.35 -12.84 20.44
CA THR A 341 -11.04 -13.52 20.47
C THR A 341 -10.24 -13.32 19.17
N ILE A 342 -10.92 -13.35 18.01
CA ILE A 342 -10.27 -13.13 16.71
C ILE A 342 -9.74 -11.69 16.61
N THR A 343 -10.45 -10.72 17.15
CA THR A 343 -10.01 -9.32 17.19
C THR A 343 -8.74 -9.16 18.03
N LEU A 344 -8.67 -9.80 19.21
CA LEU A 344 -7.46 -9.83 20.03
C LEU A 344 -6.29 -10.50 19.31
N LYS A 345 -6.52 -11.68 18.72
CA LYS A 345 -5.50 -12.37 17.94
C LYS A 345 -5.02 -11.54 16.75
N THR A 346 -5.93 -10.84 16.07
CA THR A 346 -5.58 -9.97 14.94
C THR A 346 -4.66 -8.86 15.39
N MET A 347 -5.05 -8.10 16.42
CA MET A 347 -4.21 -7.04 17.00
C MET A 347 -2.82 -7.55 17.38
N GLY A 348 -2.75 -8.62 18.17
CA GLY A 348 -1.48 -9.17 18.63
C GLY A 348 -0.61 -9.71 17.49
N LEU A 349 -1.20 -10.46 16.55
CA LEU A 349 -0.45 -11.08 15.46
C LEU A 349 0.07 -10.05 14.47
N LEU A 350 -0.72 -9.01 14.15
CA LEU A 350 -0.26 -7.92 13.29
C LEU A 350 0.86 -7.13 13.95
N GLN A 351 0.77 -6.90 15.27
CA GLN A 351 1.85 -6.29 16.04
C GLN A 351 3.14 -7.11 15.99
N LEU A 352 3.07 -8.43 16.19
CA LEU A 352 4.23 -9.33 16.07
C LEU A 352 4.82 -9.34 14.66
N MET A 353 3.97 -9.34 13.63
CA MET A 353 4.40 -9.30 12.22
C MET A 353 5.16 -8.01 11.92
N ALA A 354 4.62 -6.86 12.32
CA ALA A 354 5.27 -5.58 12.08
C ALA A 354 6.60 -5.45 12.83
N GLN A 355 6.66 -5.84 14.11
CA GLN A 355 7.91 -5.87 14.88
C GLN A 355 8.92 -6.90 14.34
N ALA A 356 8.50 -7.86 13.51
CA ALA A 356 9.37 -8.79 12.77
C ALA A 356 9.71 -8.30 11.34
N GLY A 357 9.39 -7.04 11.01
CA GLY A 357 9.71 -6.46 9.70
C GLY A 357 8.83 -6.94 8.55
N LEU A 358 7.69 -7.55 8.84
CA LEU A 358 6.71 -8.00 7.85
C LEU A 358 5.64 -6.93 7.64
N PHE A 359 5.18 -6.79 6.40
CA PHE A 359 3.98 -6.01 6.10
C PHE A 359 2.74 -6.68 6.68
N ILE A 360 1.74 -5.88 7.01
CA ILE A 360 0.52 -6.34 7.68
C ILE A 360 -0.71 -6.23 6.77
N PRO A 361 -1.65 -7.19 6.78
CA PRO A 361 -2.92 -7.13 6.06
C PRO A 361 -3.88 -6.11 6.70
N ALA A 362 -3.52 -4.84 6.57
CA ALA A 362 -4.29 -3.68 6.98
C ALA A 362 -4.28 -2.64 5.84
N GLY A 363 -5.17 -1.66 5.91
CA GLY A 363 -5.23 -0.53 5.00
C GLY A 363 -3.99 0.35 5.13
N GLU A 364 -3.76 1.18 4.11
CA GLU A 364 -2.69 2.17 4.10
C GLU A 364 -2.80 3.12 5.32
N GLU A 365 -1.67 3.70 5.72
CA GLU A 365 -1.54 4.58 6.89
C GLU A 365 -1.85 3.89 8.23
N SER A 366 -1.89 2.56 8.26
CA SER A 366 -1.97 1.82 9.53
C SER A 366 -0.70 2.02 10.34
N GLN A 367 -0.86 2.22 11.65
CA GLN A 367 0.23 2.47 12.60
C GLN A 367 0.34 1.34 13.61
N VAL A 368 1.57 1.01 13.98
CA VAL A 368 1.91 0.01 14.99
C VAL A 368 2.87 0.61 16.01
N GLY A 369 2.69 0.25 17.28
CA GLY A 369 3.60 0.67 18.35
C GLY A 369 4.90 -0.13 18.34
N VAL A 370 5.83 0.20 19.23
CA VAL A 370 7.06 -0.58 19.47
C VAL A 370 7.04 -1.08 20.92
N PHE A 371 6.37 -2.21 21.14
CA PHE A 371 6.24 -2.80 22.48
C PHE A 371 7.45 -3.66 22.82
N ASP A 372 7.95 -3.53 24.05
CA ASP A 372 9.01 -4.42 24.55
C ASP A 372 8.48 -5.83 24.79
N ASN A 373 7.26 -5.88 25.34
CA ASN A 373 6.59 -7.10 25.75
C ASN A 373 5.15 -7.08 25.27
N ILE A 374 4.73 -8.20 24.69
CA ILE A 374 3.34 -8.49 24.39
C ILE A 374 2.94 -9.70 25.21
N PHE A 375 1.92 -9.52 26.04
CA PHE A 375 1.35 -10.54 26.90
C PHE A 375 0.00 -10.94 26.35
N ALA A 376 -0.31 -12.23 26.44
CA ALA A 376 -1.64 -12.73 26.11
C ALA A 376 -2.09 -13.79 27.10
N ASP A 377 -3.37 -13.70 27.44
CA ASP A 377 -4.15 -14.75 28.06
C ASP A 377 -5.33 -15.04 27.12
N ILE A 378 -5.09 -15.87 26.10
CA ILE A 378 -6.06 -16.18 25.03
C ILE A 378 -6.11 -17.69 24.82
N GLY A 379 -7.28 -18.29 25.01
CA GLY A 379 -7.55 -19.69 24.65
C GLY A 379 -8.45 -20.43 25.63
N ASP A 380 -9.05 -21.52 25.13
CA ASP A 380 -9.71 -22.56 25.91
C ASP A 380 -8.70 -23.68 26.21
N GLU A 381 -8.20 -23.79 27.45
CA GLU A 381 -7.50 -24.99 27.92
C GLU A 381 -8.51 -26.11 28.25
N GLN A 382 -9.41 -26.44 27.30
CA GLN A 382 -10.22 -27.65 27.35
C GLN A 382 -9.42 -28.89 26.88
N SER A 383 -8.16 -29.01 27.29
CA SER A 383 -7.47 -30.29 27.25
C SER A 383 -8.01 -31.14 28.41
N ILE A 384 -8.66 -32.25 28.07
CA ILE A 384 -9.24 -33.24 29.00
C ILE A 384 -8.20 -33.76 30.03
N GLU A 385 -6.91 -33.53 29.80
CA GLU A 385 -5.79 -33.99 30.63
C GLU A 385 -5.44 -33.08 31.84
N GLN A 386 -6.11 -31.94 32.04
CA GLN A 386 -5.91 -31.10 33.24
C GLN A 386 -7.23 -30.83 33.98
N ASN A 387 -7.67 -31.82 34.76
CA ASN A 387 -8.85 -31.74 35.65
C ASN A 387 -8.65 -30.85 36.90
N LEU A 388 -7.88 -29.75 36.81
CA LEU A 388 -7.76 -28.71 37.85
C LEU A 388 -7.64 -27.30 37.22
N SER A 389 -8.82 -26.68 37.08
CA SER A 389 -9.13 -25.25 36.98
C SER A 389 -8.55 -24.41 35.83
N THR A 390 -9.33 -24.26 34.76
CA THR A 390 -9.18 -23.17 33.77
C THR A 390 -9.00 -21.81 34.46
N PHE A 391 -9.81 -21.51 35.49
CA PHE A 391 -9.69 -20.27 36.26
C PHE A 391 -8.31 -20.09 36.93
N SER A 392 -7.77 -21.10 37.62
CA SER A 392 -6.46 -20.94 38.27
C SER A 392 -5.31 -20.87 37.26
N GLY A 393 -5.45 -21.52 36.10
CA GLY A 393 -4.51 -21.38 34.98
C GLY A 393 -4.47 -19.94 34.44
N HIS A 394 -5.64 -19.38 34.13
CA HIS A 394 -5.80 -17.97 33.73
C HIS A 394 -5.26 -17.02 34.80
N MET A 395 -5.61 -17.24 36.07
CA MET A 395 -5.13 -16.41 37.17
C MET A 395 -3.62 -16.50 37.38
N ALA A 396 -3.02 -17.70 37.29
CA ALA A 396 -1.57 -17.85 37.37
C ALA A 396 -0.86 -17.12 36.22
N ASN A 397 -1.44 -17.15 35.01
CA ASN A 397 -0.93 -16.40 33.87
C ASN A 397 -1.04 -14.88 34.11
N ILE A 398 -2.19 -14.39 34.56
CA ILE A 398 -2.41 -12.97 34.88
C ILE A 398 -1.48 -12.48 36.00
N VAL A 399 -1.27 -13.27 37.05
CA VAL A 399 -0.29 -12.94 38.11
C VAL A 399 1.12 -12.79 37.52
N SER A 400 1.51 -13.68 36.61
CA SER A 400 2.80 -13.59 35.91
C SER A 400 2.90 -12.34 35.02
N ILE A 401 1.80 -11.95 34.36
CA ILE A 401 1.71 -10.73 33.54
C ILE A 401 1.85 -9.48 34.42
N LEU A 402 1.06 -9.38 35.49
CA LEU A 402 1.09 -8.24 36.42
C LEU A 402 2.46 -8.02 37.07
N ALA A 403 3.26 -9.09 37.24
CA ALA A 403 4.60 -8.99 37.78
C ALA A 403 5.65 -8.43 36.79
N GLN A 404 5.35 -8.41 35.48
CA GLN A 404 6.29 -8.04 34.42
C GLN A 404 5.82 -6.87 33.54
N VAL A 405 4.55 -6.47 33.67
CA VAL A 405 3.94 -5.41 32.84
C VAL A 405 4.52 -4.04 33.18
N ASP A 406 4.75 -3.25 32.13
CA ASP A 406 5.19 -1.86 32.20
C ASP A 406 4.38 -0.96 31.24
N ASP A 407 4.76 0.31 31.12
CA ASP A 407 4.12 1.32 30.27
C ASP A 407 4.39 1.12 28.76
N ARG A 408 5.29 0.19 28.41
CA ARG A 408 5.62 -0.22 27.03
C ARG A 408 5.18 -1.65 26.72
N SER A 409 4.22 -2.15 27.50
CA SER A 409 3.65 -3.49 27.36
C SER A 409 2.26 -3.45 26.73
N LEU A 410 2.00 -4.38 25.80
CA LEU A 410 0.66 -4.66 25.27
C LEU A 410 0.12 -5.93 25.92
N VAL A 411 -1.07 -5.86 26.51
CA VAL A 411 -1.70 -6.94 27.26
C VAL A 411 -3.03 -7.31 26.59
N LEU A 412 -3.14 -8.55 26.13
CA LEU A 412 -4.33 -9.09 25.47
C LEU A 412 -5.00 -10.13 26.39
N ILE A 413 -6.22 -9.88 26.85
CA ILE A 413 -6.90 -10.77 27.80
C ILE A 413 -8.24 -11.19 27.23
N ASP A 414 -8.45 -12.49 27.05
CA ASP A 414 -9.74 -13.03 26.64
C ASP A 414 -10.55 -13.47 27.87
N GLU A 415 -11.81 -13.06 27.92
CA GLU A 415 -12.79 -13.39 28.96
C GLU A 415 -12.29 -13.16 30.40
N LEU A 416 -11.79 -11.95 30.68
CA LEU A 416 -11.24 -11.62 32.00
C LEU A 416 -12.25 -11.88 33.12
N GLY A 417 -11.84 -12.71 34.09
CA GLY A 417 -12.63 -13.08 35.27
C GLY A 417 -13.59 -14.25 35.07
N ALA A 418 -13.62 -14.88 33.89
CA ALA A 418 -14.49 -16.02 33.59
C ALA A 418 -14.12 -17.30 34.37
N GLY A 419 -15.11 -18.17 34.59
CA GLY A 419 -14.90 -19.48 35.23
C GLY A 419 -15.06 -19.51 36.76
N THR A 420 -15.58 -18.44 37.35
CA THR A 420 -15.94 -18.34 38.78
C THR A 420 -17.33 -17.70 38.96
N ASP A 421 -17.75 -17.45 40.21
CA ASP A 421 -18.96 -16.69 40.52
C ASP A 421 -18.96 -15.34 39.77
N PRO A 422 -20.04 -14.97 39.06
CA PRO A 422 -20.08 -13.76 38.24
C PRO A 422 -19.78 -12.47 39.00
N GLN A 423 -20.22 -12.34 40.27
CA GLN A 423 -19.98 -11.13 41.05
C GLN A 423 -18.51 -11.04 41.49
N GLU A 424 -17.95 -12.16 41.96
CA GLU A 424 -16.53 -12.23 42.33
C GLU A 424 -15.62 -12.04 41.11
N GLY A 425 -15.96 -12.67 39.98
CA GLY A 425 -15.23 -12.58 38.72
C GLY A 425 -15.21 -11.17 38.15
N ALA A 426 -16.36 -10.48 38.14
CA ALA A 426 -16.45 -9.09 37.70
C ALA A 426 -15.65 -8.14 38.61
N ALA A 427 -15.74 -8.30 39.94
CA ALA A 427 -15.00 -7.49 40.89
C ALA A 427 -13.47 -7.67 40.73
N LEU A 428 -13.03 -8.91 40.55
CA LEU A 428 -11.63 -9.22 40.33
C LEU A 428 -11.13 -8.65 38.99
N ALA A 429 -11.91 -8.79 37.92
CA ALA A 429 -11.60 -8.24 36.60
C ALA A 429 -11.43 -6.71 36.65
N ILE A 430 -12.32 -6.00 37.35
CA ILE A 430 -12.21 -4.54 37.56
C ILE A 430 -10.92 -4.19 38.32
N ALA A 431 -10.59 -4.92 39.39
CA ALA A 431 -9.37 -4.67 40.15
C ALA A 431 -8.09 -4.92 39.32
N ILE A 432 -8.09 -5.95 38.48
CA ILE A 432 -6.98 -6.25 37.57
C ILE A 432 -6.83 -5.16 36.51
N LEU A 433 -7.94 -4.71 35.90
CA LEU A 433 -7.93 -3.63 34.92
C LEU A 433 -7.47 -2.30 35.54
N ASP A 434 -7.92 -1.97 36.76
CA ASP A 434 -7.45 -0.78 37.49
C ASP A 434 -5.93 -0.89 37.74
N GLN A 435 -5.41 -2.05 38.13
CA GLN A 435 -3.97 -2.25 38.31
C GLN A 435 -3.19 -2.06 36.99
N LEU A 436 -3.66 -2.63 35.88
CA LEU A 436 -3.06 -2.45 34.55
C LEU A 436 -3.15 -1.00 34.06
N GLY A 437 -4.22 -0.29 34.42
CA GLY A 437 -4.38 1.14 34.18
C GLY A 437 -3.36 1.97 34.95
N THR A 438 -3.09 1.63 36.22
CA THR A 438 -2.08 2.35 37.02
C THR A 438 -0.65 2.18 36.52
N THR A 439 -0.33 1.07 35.84
CA THR A 439 0.98 0.88 35.18
C THR A 439 1.08 1.60 33.83
N ASN A 440 0.00 2.25 33.38
CA ASN A 440 -0.11 2.90 32.06
C ASN A 440 0.15 1.95 30.87
N SER A 441 -0.09 0.65 31.06
CA SER A 441 0.04 -0.37 30.01
C SER A 441 -1.07 -0.29 28.96
N TYR A 442 -0.83 -0.85 27.79
CA TYR A 442 -1.83 -0.94 26.72
C TYR A 442 -2.61 -2.24 26.89
N VAL A 443 -3.94 -2.15 27.01
CA VAL A 443 -4.78 -3.30 27.34
C VAL A 443 -5.90 -3.46 26.33
N LEU A 444 -6.05 -4.67 25.80
CA LEU A 444 -7.22 -5.10 25.05
C LEU A 444 -7.82 -6.31 25.75
N ALA A 445 -8.97 -6.11 26.39
CA ALA A 445 -9.63 -7.15 27.16
C ALA A 445 -11.01 -7.48 26.57
N THR A 446 -11.39 -8.75 26.56
CA THR A 446 -12.77 -9.16 26.27
C THR A 446 -13.49 -9.56 27.55
N THR A 447 -14.80 -9.36 27.59
CA THR A 447 -15.61 -9.77 28.73
C THR A 447 -17.05 -10.10 28.32
N HIS A 448 -17.71 -10.87 29.17
CA HIS A 448 -19.14 -11.13 29.13
C HIS A 448 -19.88 -10.47 30.30
N TYR A 449 -19.17 -9.83 31.24
CA TYR A 449 -19.75 -9.22 32.43
C TYR A 449 -20.35 -7.84 32.14
N PRO A 450 -21.63 -7.61 32.46
CA PRO A 450 -22.26 -6.29 32.33
C PRO A 450 -21.56 -5.19 33.14
N GLU A 451 -21.00 -5.51 34.30
CA GLU A 451 -20.33 -4.59 35.21
C GLU A 451 -19.13 -3.89 34.55
N LEU A 452 -18.44 -4.59 33.64
CA LEU A 452 -17.31 -4.03 32.90
C LEU A 452 -17.75 -3.06 31.79
N LYS A 453 -19.03 -3.06 31.37
CA LYS A 453 -19.57 -2.02 30.48
C LYS A 453 -19.59 -0.66 31.19
N ALA A 454 -19.97 -0.64 32.47
CA ALA A 454 -19.95 0.58 33.27
C ALA A 454 -18.51 1.05 33.56
N TYR A 455 -17.59 0.09 33.74
CA TYR A 455 -16.16 0.38 33.94
C TYR A 455 -15.59 1.25 32.81
N GLY A 456 -15.77 0.85 31.55
CA GLY A 456 -15.20 1.58 30.41
C GLY A 456 -15.80 2.96 30.15
N TYR A 457 -16.91 3.30 30.81
CA TYR A 457 -17.48 4.66 30.77
C TYR A 457 -16.98 5.53 31.93
N ASN A 458 -16.81 4.93 33.12
CA ASN A 458 -16.50 5.67 34.35
C ASN A 458 -15.00 5.89 34.59
N ARG A 459 -14.12 5.23 33.82
CA ARG A 459 -12.68 5.29 34.00
C ARG A 459 -12.01 6.07 32.86
N PRO A 460 -11.29 7.16 33.16
CA PRO A 460 -10.53 7.88 32.13
C PRO A 460 -9.43 6.98 31.57
N GLY A 461 -9.15 7.09 30.27
CA GLY A 461 -8.15 6.27 29.60
C GLY A 461 -8.64 4.87 29.19
N THR A 462 -9.93 4.57 29.39
CA THR A 462 -10.58 3.33 28.95
C THR A 462 -11.68 3.64 27.95
N ILE A 463 -11.85 2.78 26.94
CA ILE A 463 -12.97 2.83 26.00
C ILE A 463 -13.71 1.50 25.94
N ASN A 464 -15.03 1.56 25.79
CA ASN A 464 -15.82 0.38 25.48
C ASN A 464 -15.83 0.10 23.98
N ALA A 465 -15.83 -1.15 23.61
CA ALA A 465 -16.09 -1.61 22.26
C ALA A 465 -17.01 -2.83 22.26
N SER A 466 -17.62 -3.12 21.12
CA SER A 466 -18.48 -4.29 20.98
C SER A 466 -18.44 -4.92 19.60
N MET A 467 -18.75 -6.21 19.54
CA MET A 467 -18.96 -6.89 18.26
C MET A 467 -20.42 -6.74 17.83
N GLU A 468 -20.64 -6.24 16.63
CA GLU A 468 -21.98 -6.10 16.05
C GLU A 468 -22.61 -7.47 15.78
N PHE A 469 -23.90 -7.56 16.11
CA PHE A 469 -24.72 -8.77 15.94
C PHE A 469 -26.02 -8.41 15.25
N ASP A 470 -26.32 -9.10 14.15
CA ASP A 470 -27.55 -8.88 13.41
C ASP A 470 -28.69 -9.71 14.02
N VAL A 471 -29.61 -9.02 14.68
CA VAL A 471 -30.81 -9.59 15.31
C VAL A 471 -31.81 -10.12 14.26
N GLU A 472 -31.76 -9.61 13.03
CA GLU A 472 -32.61 -10.07 11.92
C GLU A 472 -32.15 -11.41 11.37
N THR A 473 -30.87 -11.56 11.10
CA THR A 473 -30.33 -12.81 10.55
C THR A 473 -29.93 -13.82 11.62
N LEU A 474 -29.84 -13.40 12.89
CA LEU A 474 -29.24 -14.15 14.00
C LEU A 474 -27.78 -14.54 13.75
N GLN A 475 -27.07 -13.76 12.92
CA GLN A 475 -25.68 -14.00 12.57
C GLN A 475 -24.78 -12.88 13.10
N PRO A 476 -23.57 -13.20 13.59
CA PRO A 476 -22.56 -12.19 13.90
C PRO A 476 -22.09 -11.53 12.59
N THR A 477 -22.01 -10.20 12.56
CA THR A 477 -21.46 -9.46 11.42
C THR A 477 -19.94 -9.34 11.50
N TYR A 478 -19.36 -9.64 12.67
CA TYR A 478 -17.93 -9.56 12.99
C TYR A 478 -17.34 -8.16 12.89
N HIS A 479 -18.18 -7.11 12.88
CA HIS A 479 -17.73 -5.72 12.91
C HIS A 479 -17.47 -5.24 14.34
N LEU A 480 -16.30 -4.63 14.56
CA LEU A 480 -15.94 -4.00 15.82
C LEU A 480 -16.48 -2.57 15.87
N LEU A 481 -17.23 -2.27 16.92
CA LEU A 481 -17.83 -0.97 17.19
C LEU A 481 -17.12 -0.33 18.38
N ILE A 482 -16.20 0.61 18.13
CA ILE A 482 -15.48 1.35 19.18
C ILE A 482 -16.37 2.48 19.74
N GLY A 483 -16.33 2.68 21.05
CA GLY A 483 -17.07 3.70 21.79
C GLY A 483 -18.46 3.26 22.27
N ILE A 484 -18.95 2.10 21.83
CA ILE A 484 -20.29 1.62 22.14
C ILE A 484 -20.21 0.25 22.83
N PRO A 485 -20.65 0.12 24.10
CA PRO A 485 -20.75 -1.18 24.75
C PRO A 485 -21.89 -1.99 24.13
N GLY A 486 -21.70 -3.30 24.00
CA GLY A 486 -22.62 -4.16 23.26
C GLY A 486 -23.89 -4.47 24.03
N ARG A 487 -25.01 -4.58 23.33
CA ARG A 487 -26.30 -4.96 23.91
C ARG A 487 -26.37 -6.46 24.28
N SER A 488 -27.11 -6.78 25.34
CA SER A 488 -27.46 -8.16 25.69
C SER A 488 -28.69 -8.62 24.89
N ASN A 489 -28.50 -9.27 23.74
CA ASN A 489 -29.58 -9.65 22.80
C ASN A 489 -30.29 -10.97 23.16
N ALA A 490 -30.06 -11.53 24.35
CA ALA A 490 -30.52 -12.88 24.72
C ALA A 490 -32.05 -13.08 24.57
N PHE A 491 -32.86 -12.08 24.92
CA PHE A 491 -34.32 -12.18 24.82
C PHE A 491 -34.86 -12.11 23.40
N GLU A 492 -34.25 -11.28 22.55
CA GLU A 492 -34.65 -11.16 21.14
C GLU A 492 -34.29 -12.43 20.37
N ILE A 493 -33.11 -12.99 20.67
CA ILE A 493 -32.70 -14.29 20.17
C ILE A 493 -33.66 -15.38 20.65
N ALA A 494 -33.99 -15.42 21.95
CA ALA A 494 -34.88 -16.44 22.51
C ALA A 494 -36.30 -16.38 21.91
N SER A 495 -36.89 -15.20 21.77
CA SER A 495 -38.19 -15.01 21.12
C SER A 495 -38.16 -15.49 19.67
N ARG A 496 -37.10 -15.14 18.92
CA ARG A 496 -36.94 -15.54 17.51
C ARG A 496 -36.68 -17.04 17.32
N LEU A 497 -36.05 -17.69 18.30
CA LEU A 497 -35.90 -19.15 18.36
C LEU A 497 -37.20 -19.88 18.76
N GLY A 498 -38.29 -19.14 19.01
CA GLY A 498 -39.61 -19.68 19.28
C GLY A 498 -39.99 -19.76 20.76
N LEU A 499 -39.24 -19.11 21.66
CA LEU A 499 -39.66 -18.98 23.06
C LEU A 499 -40.89 -18.08 23.15
N ALA A 500 -41.93 -18.55 23.84
CA ALA A 500 -43.19 -17.82 23.93
C ALA A 500 -43.01 -16.43 24.56
N ASP A 501 -43.64 -15.41 23.98
CA ASP A 501 -43.46 -14.01 24.37
C ASP A 501 -43.84 -13.73 25.83
N ASN A 502 -44.75 -14.52 26.40
CA ASN A 502 -45.11 -14.43 27.82
C ASN A 502 -43.94 -14.81 28.75
N ILE A 503 -43.14 -15.82 28.39
CA ILE A 503 -41.94 -16.23 29.15
C ILE A 503 -40.86 -15.15 29.02
N VAL A 504 -40.66 -14.61 27.81
CA VAL A 504 -39.71 -13.53 27.56
C VAL A 504 -40.10 -12.27 28.34
N ALA A 505 -41.38 -11.92 28.37
CA ALA A 505 -41.91 -10.78 29.13
C ALA A 505 -41.71 -10.96 30.64
N GLN A 506 -41.98 -12.15 31.18
CA GLN A 506 -41.72 -12.46 32.59
C GLN A 506 -40.23 -12.38 32.92
N ALA A 507 -39.36 -12.92 32.06
CA ALA A 507 -37.91 -12.88 32.29
C ALA A 507 -37.35 -11.45 32.23
N LYS A 508 -37.88 -10.58 31.35
CA LYS A 508 -37.53 -9.15 31.33
C LYS A 508 -37.90 -8.43 32.62
N GLN A 509 -39.00 -8.82 33.29
CA GLN A 509 -39.41 -8.23 34.58
C GLN A 509 -38.52 -8.63 35.76
N LEU A 510 -37.72 -9.69 35.62
CA LEU A 510 -36.80 -10.16 36.68
C LEU A 510 -35.45 -9.42 36.67
N ILE A 511 -35.19 -8.59 35.67
CA ILE A 511 -33.96 -7.78 35.58
C ILE A 511 -34.14 -6.51 36.40
N THR A 512 -33.07 -6.10 37.09
CA THR A 512 -33.03 -4.85 37.85
C THR A 512 -33.24 -3.62 36.95
N ALA A 513 -33.97 -2.62 37.45
CA ALA A 513 -34.28 -1.40 36.71
C ALA A 513 -33.02 -0.70 36.15
N ASP A 514 -31.94 -0.63 36.94
CA ASP A 514 -30.67 -0.01 36.54
C ASP A 514 -30.02 -0.68 35.31
N SER A 515 -30.13 -2.00 35.21
CA SER A 515 -29.65 -2.77 34.04
C SER A 515 -30.52 -2.49 32.81
N GLN A 516 -31.82 -2.29 33.00
CA GLN A 516 -32.74 -2.03 31.91
C GLN A 516 -32.54 -0.62 31.32
N ASP A 517 -32.32 0.38 32.16
CA ASP A 517 -32.06 1.76 31.74
C ASP A 517 -30.74 1.88 30.96
N LEU A 518 -29.67 1.22 31.43
CA LEU A 518 -28.39 1.17 30.71
C LEU A 518 -28.55 0.54 29.33
N ASN A 519 -29.29 -0.56 29.20
CA ASN A 519 -29.51 -1.21 27.91
C ASN A 519 -30.35 -0.35 26.94
N ASN A 520 -31.30 0.43 27.45
CA ASN A 520 -32.08 1.37 26.63
C ASN A 520 -31.20 2.51 26.10
N MET A 521 -30.35 3.10 26.97
CA MET A 521 -29.41 4.14 26.56
C MET A 521 -28.42 3.66 25.49
N ILE A 522 -27.92 2.42 25.61
CA ILE A 522 -27.07 1.78 24.60
C ILE A 522 -27.82 1.64 23.27
N SER A 523 -29.10 1.26 23.31
CA SER A 523 -29.93 1.07 22.11
C SER A 523 -30.14 2.40 21.36
N ASP A 524 -30.36 3.49 22.09
CA ASP A 524 -30.50 4.83 21.50
C ASP A 524 -29.20 5.31 20.86
N LEU A 525 -28.04 5.05 21.49
CA LEU A 525 -26.72 5.38 20.94
C LEU A 525 -26.41 4.59 19.67
N GLU A 526 -26.70 3.30 19.64
CA GLU A 526 -26.56 2.46 18.44
C GLU A 526 -27.43 2.97 17.29
N ALA A 527 -28.70 3.32 17.57
CA ALA A 527 -29.62 3.85 16.57
C ALA A 527 -29.16 5.19 15.99
N GLN A 528 -28.72 6.13 16.85
CA GLN A 528 -28.19 7.42 16.41
C GLN A 528 -26.92 7.25 15.57
N ARG A 529 -26.01 6.36 15.96
CA ARG A 529 -24.82 6.08 15.16
C ARG A 529 -25.18 5.50 13.79
N LYS A 530 -26.07 4.51 13.74
CA LYS A 530 -26.48 3.89 12.46
C LYS A 530 -27.11 4.91 11.53
N ALA A 531 -27.90 5.86 12.07
CA ALA A 531 -28.44 6.98 11.30
C ALA A 531 -27.32 7.89 10.76
N ALA A 532 -26.36 8.28 11.61
CA ALA A 532 -25.22 9.11 11.21
C ALA A 532 -24.31 8.42 10.17
N GLU A 533 -24.10 7.11 10.27
CA GLU A 533 -23.31 6.34 9.32
C GLU A 533 -24.00 6.25 7.95
N ASN A 534 -25.32 6.04 7.92
CA ASN A 534 -26.11 6.07 6.70
C ASN A 534 -26.08 7.46 6.04
N GLU A 535 -26.20 8.52 6.82
CA GLU A 535 -26.11 9.89 6.34
C GLU A 535 -24.72 10.17 5.75
N ARG A 536 -23.65 9.73 6.42
CA ARG A 536 -22.26 9.83 5.91
C ARG A 536 -22.07 9.08 4.60
N LEU A 537 -22.63 7.87 4.47
CA LEU A 537 -22.56 7.09 3.23
C LEU A 537 -23.31 7.78 2.08
N GLN A 538 -24.49 8.35 2.35
CA GLN A 538 -25.24 9.14 1.38
C GLN A 538 -24.47 10.40 0.97
N ALA A 539 -23.90 11.14 1.92
CA ALA A 539 -23.10 12.32 1.64
C ALA A 539 -21.88 11.98 0.77
N LYS A 540 -21.17 10.87 1.05
CA LYS A 540 -20.05 10.40 0.23
C LYS A 540 -20.48 10.05 -1.19
N LYS A 541 -21.64 9.40 -1.36
CA LYS A 541 -22.18 9.07 -2.68
C LYS A 541 -22.50 10.34 -3.48
N LEU A 542 -23.18 11.31 -2.85
CA LEU A 542 -23.50 12.60 -3.45
C LEU A 542 -22.24 13.39 -3.84
N LEU A 543 -21.19 13.33 -3.01
CA LEU A 543 -19.90 13.97 -3.31
C LEU A 543 -19.28 13.38 -4.59
N THR A 544 -19.20 12.04 -4.69
CA THR A 544 -18.65 11.37 -5.88
C THR A 544 -19.47 11.71 -7.14
N GLU A 545 -20.80 11.73 -7.03
CA GLU A 545 -21.68 12.13 -8.14
C GLU A 545 -21.46 13.59 -8.56
N ALA A 546 -21.26 14.50 -7.60
CA ALA A 546 -20.96 15.90 -7.87
C ALA A 546 -19.59 16.09 -8.52
N GLU A 547 -18.56 15.35 -8.09
CA GLU A 547 -17.22 15.38 -8.69
C GLU A 547 -17.24 14.90 -10.14
N GLN A 548 -17.97 13.81 -10.43
CA GLN A 548 -18.17 13.31 -11.79
C GLN A 548 -18.91 14.33 -12.66
N LEU A 549 -20.02 14.89 -12.17
CA LEU A 549 -20.78 15.91 -12.89
C LEU A 549 -19.93 17.15 -13.18
N HIS A 550 -19.08 17.56 -12.24
CA HIS A 550 -18.15 18.67 -12.43
C HIS A 550 -17.11 18.37 -13.52
N ALA A 551 -16.54 17.15 -13.53
CA ALA A 551 -15.61 16.73 -14.58
C ALA A 551 -16.28 16.69 -15.97
N ASP A 552 -17.51 16.20 -16.04
CA ASP A 552 -18.31 16.16 -17.27
C ASP A 552 -18.61 17.57 -17.78
N LEU A 553 -19.06 18.47 -16.90
CA LEU A 553 -19.31 19.88 -17.25
C LEU A 553 -18.04 20.61 -17.68
N ALA A 554 -16.90 20.33 -17.04
CA ALA A 554 -15.62 20.90 -17.42
C ALA A 554 -15.23 20.48 -18.84
N SER A 555 -15.36 19.18 -19.18
CA SER A 555 -15.07 18.69 -20.53
C SER A 555 -16.02 19.30 -21.57
N ALA A 556 -17.34 19.30 -21.30
CA ALA A 556 -18.35 19.87 -22.19
C ALA A 556 -18.16 21.38 -22.41
N SER A 557 -17.78 22.13 -21.37
CA SER A 557 -17.46 23.56 -21.48
C SER A 557 -16.25 23.80 -22.38
N THR A 558 -15.21 22.97 -22.23
CA THR A 558 -13.99 23.05 -23.05
C THR A 558 -14.30 22.78 -24.53
N GLU A 559 -15.12 21.76 -24.81
CA GLU A 559 -15.60 21.46 -26.16
C GLU A 559 -16.45 22.59 -26.74
N PHE A 560 -17.37 23.16 -25.95
CA PHE A 560 -18.21 24.28 -26.37
C PHE A 560 -17.39 25.52 -26.72
N ILE A 561 -16.38 25.86 -25.90
CA ILE A 561 -15.48 27.00 -26.17
C ILE A 561 -14.72 26.77 -27.48
N SER A 562 -14.15 25.58 -27.69
CA SER A 562 -13.44 25.21 -28.92
C SER A 562 -14.35 25.29 -30.16
N ALA A 563 -15.57 24.75 -30.05
CA ALA A 563 -16.56 24.82 -31.14
C ALA A 563 -16.96 26.29 -31.44
N ARG A 564 -17.14 27.12 -30.41
CA ARG A 564 -17.46 28.54 -30.56
C ARG A 564 -16.34 29.28 -31.28
N GLU A 565 -15.08 29.06 -30.91
CA GLU A 565 -13.93 29.68 -31.57
C GLU A 565 -13.84 29.27 -33.04
N GLN A 566 -14.03 27.99 -33.36
CA GLN A 566 -14.06 27.53 -34.75
C GLN A 566 -15.18 28.17 -35.56
N GLN A 567 -16.37 28.37 -34.99
CA GLN A 567 -17.47 29.05 -35.67
C GLN A 567 -17.18 30.53 -35.89
N LEU A 568 -16.57 31.21 -34.91
CA LEU A 568 -16.15 32.60 -35.06
C LEU A 568 -15.10 32.75 -36.15
N ASP A 569 -14.12 31.85 -36.23
CA ASP A 569 -13.11 31.87 -37.29
C ASP A 569 -13.72 31.61 -38.67
N LYS A 570 -14.66 30.66 -38.79
CA LYS A 570 -15.42 30.44 -40.03
C LYS A 570 -16.24 31.68 -40.43
N ALA A 571 -16.85 32.37 -39.46
CA ALA A 571 -17.61 33.59 -39.71
C ALA A 571 -16.70 34.73 -40.19
N LYS A 572 -15.53 34.90 -39.58
CA LYS A 572 -14.50 35.85 -40.02
C LYS A 572 -14.00 35.55 -41.43
N ASP A 573 -13.76 34.28 -41.75
CA ASP A 573 -13.33 33.86 -43.09
C ASP A 573 -14.39 34.17 -44.14
N LYS A 574 -15.67 33.89 -43.86
CA LYS A 574 -16.78 34.29 -44.75
C LYS A 574 -16.87 35.82 -44.89
N ALA A 575 -16.74 36.57 -43.80
CA ALA A 575 -16.76 38.03 -43.86
C ALA A 575 -15.61 38.59 -44.71
N ASN A 576 -14.40 38.06 -44.55
CA ASN A 576 -13.24 38.45 -45.35
C ASN A 576 -13.40 38.08 -46.83
N GLN A 577 -14.01 36.93 -47.15
CA GLN A 577 -14.34 36.56 -48.54
C GLN A 577 -15.34 37.54 -49.17
N ILE A 578 -16.36 37.99 -48.41
CA ILE A 578 -17.33 38.99 -48.88
C ILE A 578 -16.62 40.32 -49.15
N VAL A 579 -15.75 40.76 -48.24
CA VAL A 579 -14.96 42.00 -48.43
C VAL A 579 -14.01 41.88 -49.63
N ASP A 580 -13.33 40.74 -49.79
CA ASP A 580 -12.46 40.47 -50.94
C ASP A 580 -13.23 40.50 -52.27
N HIS A 581 -14.42 39.91 -52.30
CA HIS A 581 -15.29 39.94 -53.48
C HIS A 581 -15.73 41.37 -53.78
N ALA A 582 -16.19 42.12 -52.77
CA ALA A 582 -16.57 43.52 -52.91
C ALA A 582 -15.40 44.40 -53.40
N GLN A 583 -14.18 44.13 -52.94
CA GLN A 583 -12.99 44.87 -53.34
C GLN A 583 -12.56 44.55 -54.78
N LYS A 584 -12.66 43.29 -55.23
CA LYS A 584 -12.41 42.91 -56.63
C LYS A 584 -13.43 43.52 -57.60
N GLU A 585 -14.71 43.52 -57.22
CA GLU A 585 -15.77 44.17 -58.00
C GLU A 585 -15.56 45.69 -58.05
N SER A 586 -15.22 46.31 -56.92
CA SER A 586 -14.88 47.74 -56.87
C SER A 586 -13.66 48.07 -57.75
N ASP A 587 -12.62 47.24 -57.72
CA ASP A 587 -11.42 47.42 -58.55
C ASP A 587 -11.71 47.25 -60.05
N ARG A 588 -12.60 46.33 -60.44
CA ARG A 588 -13.11 46.23 -61.82
C ARG A 588 -13.86 47.48 -62.24
N ILE A 589 -14.83 47.94 -61.43
CA ILE A 589 -15.59 49.16 -61.73
C ILE A 589 -14.67 50.37 -61.87
N ILE A 590 -13.66 50.51 -60.99
CA ILE A 590 -12.66 51.59 -61.08
C ILE A 590 -11.79 51.44 -62.32
N HIS A 591 -11.41 50.22 -62.71
CA HIS A 591 -10.65 49.97 -63.94
C HIS A 591 -11.47 50.34 -65.18
N ASP A 592 -12.73 49.93 -65.25
CA ASP A 592 -13.66 50.26 -66.33
C ASP A 592 -13.89 51.77 -66.42
N LEU A 593 -14.06 52.45 -65.28
CA LEU A 593 -14.15 53.92 -65.21
C LEU A 593 -12.86 54.62 -65.69
N ARG A 594 -11.68 54.07 -65.39
CA ARG A 594 -10.39 54.59 -65.88
C ARG A 594 -10.21 54.40 -67.39
N GLU A 595 -10.66 53.27 -67.94
CA GLU A 595 -10.71 53.01 -69.39
C GLU A 595 -11.66 54.00 -70.08
N MET A 596 -12.86 54.22 -69.52
CA MET A 596 -13.83 55.22 -70.01
C MET A 596 -13.28 56.66 -69.93
N GLN A 597 -12.55 57.01 -68.86
CA GLN A 597 -11.87 58.32 -68.73
C GLN A 597 -10.76 58.53 -69.76
N LYS A 598 -10.04 57.48 -70.16
CA LYS A 598 -9.02 57.60 -71.23
C LYS A 598 -9.65 57.93 -72.58
N GLN A 599 -10.91 57.59 -72.80
CA GLN A 599 -11.65 57.88 -74.03
C GLN A 599 -12.36 59.26 -74.01
N GLN A 600 -12.62 59.84 -72.84
CA GLN A 600 -13.25 61.17 -72.70
C GLN A 600 -12.39 62.06 -71.78
N GLN A 601 -11.72 63.07 -72.34
CA GLN A 601 -10.91 64.05 -71.61
C GLN A 601 -11.72 64.83 -70.55
N GLN A 602 -11.91 64.23 -69.37
CA GLN A 602 -12.43 64.89 -68.18
C GLN A 602 -11.70 64.40 -66.91
N THR A 603 -11.16 65.38 -66.19
CA THR A 603 -10.41 65.23 -64.93
C THR A 603 -11.33 64.90 -63.76
N VAL A 604 -11.12 63.74 -63.14
CA VAL A 604 -11.65 63.41 -61.81
C VAL A 604 -10.49 63.39 -60.82
N LYS A 605 -10.71 63.89 -59.59
CA LYS A 605 -9.71 64.02 -58.53
C LYS A 605 -9.28 62.63 -58.03
N GLU A 606 -8.06 62.22 -58.39
CA GLU A 606 -7.49 60.90 -58.09
C GLU A 606 -7.38 60.57 -56.57
N HIS A 607 -7.38 61.58 -55.70
CA HIS A 607 -7.32 61.40 -54.24
C HIS A 607 -8.59 60.79 -53.61
N GLU A 608 -9.78 61.03 -54.15
CA GLU A 608 -11.04 60.50 -53.56
C GLU A 608 -11.22 59.00 -53.84
N LEU A 609 -10.77 58.53 -54.99
CA LEU A 609 -10.79 57.11 -55.36
C LEU A 609 -9.79 56.29 -54.54
N ILE A 610 -8.60 56.84 -54.28
CA ILE A 610 -7.60 56.20 -53.42
C ILE A 610 -8.13 56.08 -51.99
N ALA A 611 -8.76 57.14 -51.46
CA ALA A 611 -9.36 57.12 -50.12
C ALA A 611 -10.49 56.08 -49.98
N ALA A 612 -11.35 55.94 -50.99
CA ALA A 612 -12.40 54.91 -51.02
C ALA A 612 -11.81 53.49 -51.05
N LYS A 613 -10.73 53.28 -51.81
CA LYS A 613 -10.02 51.99 -51.89
C LYS A 613 -9.30 51.65 -50.59
N THR A 614 -8.74 52.65 -49.89
CA THR A 614 -8.17 52.47 -48.54
C THR A 614 -9.25 52.17 -47.50
N GLY A 615 -10.44 52.81 -47.59
CA GLY A 615 -11.58 52.54 -46.72
C GLY A 615 -12.11 51.11 -46.82
N LEU A 616 -12.17 50.54 -48.03
CA LEU A 616 -12.55 49.14 -48.26
C LEU A 616 -11.48 48.15 -47.78
N ALA A 617 -10.19 48.47 -47.96
CA ALA A 617 -9.10 47.63 -47.45
C ALA A 617 -9.11 47.57 -45.90
N ASN A 618 -9.51 48.64 -45.23
CA ASN A 618 -9.61 48.73 -43.77
C ASN A 618 -10.84 47.97 -43.19
N LEU A 619 -11.78 47.50 -44.02
CA LEU A 619 -12.90 46.65 -43.59
C LEU A 619 -12.54 45.17 -43.48
N LYS A 620 -11.36 44.75 -43.99
CA LYS A 620 -10.84 43.40 -43.77
C LYS A 620 -10.54 43.19 -42.29
N GLN A 621 -11.11 42.14 -41.71
CA GLN A 621 -10.78 41.75 -40.35
C GLN A 621 -9.44 41.01 -40.35
N GLU A 622 -8.47 41.52 -39.59
CA GLU A 622 -7.17 40.89 -39.46
C GLU A 622 -7.28 39.49 -38.87
N LYS A 623 -6.77 38.50 -39.61
CA LYS A 623 -6.51 37.17 -39.07
C LYS A 623 -5.33 37.32 -38.10
N ALA A 624 -5.54 37.00 -36.82
CA ALA A 624 -4.42 36.79 -35.91
C ALA A 624 -3.68 35.52 -36.36
N LEU A 625 -2.75 35.68 -37.31
CA LEU A 625 -1.84 34.60 -37.70
C LEU A 625 -1.04 34.21 -36.46
N ALA A 626 -1.24 32.99 -35.98
CA ALA A 626 -0.52 32.37 -34.87
C ALA A 626 0.98 32.11 -35.17
N LYS A 627 1.64 33.00 -35.91
CA LYS A 627 3.06 32.93 -36.26
C LYS A 627 3.75 34.29 -36.10
N ASN A 628 3.93 34.70 -34.85
CA ASN A 628 5.19 35.31 -34.38
C ASN A 628 5.11 35.57 -32.87
N LYS A 629 5.29 34.51 -32.05
CA LYS A 629 5.40 34.67 -30.59
C LYS A 629 6.72 35.37 -30.19
N VAL A 630 7.76 35.33 -31.02
CA VAL A 630 9.11 35.79 -30.63
C VAL A 630 9.28 37.32 -30.73
N LEU A 631 8.65 37.99 -31.70
CA LEU A 631 8.81 39.45 -31.89
C LEU A 631 7.89 40.31 -31.00
N ARG A 632 6.83 39.74 -30.39
CA ARG A 632 5.99 40.45 -29.39
C ARG A 632 6.56 40.39 -27.97
N HIS A 633 7.38 39.38 -27.66
CA HIS A 633 7.99 39.20 -26.34
C HIS A 633 9.02 40.29 -25.99
N GLU A 634 9.67 40.93 -26.97
CA GLU A 634 10.65 41.99 -26.70
C GLU A 634 10.03 43.39 -26.53
N LYS A 635 8.89 43.69 -27.18
CA LYS A 635 8.22 45.00 -27.05
C LYS A 635 7.30 45.13 -25.83
N ARG A 636 6.88 44.02 -25.21
CA ARG A 636 6.04 44.01 -23.99
C ARG A 636 6.83 44.01 -22.68
N ARG A 637 8.18 44.02 -22.73
CA ARG A 637 9.03 44.34 -21.58
C ARG A 637 8.99 45.84 -21.27
N GLN A 638 7.80 46.38 -21.01
CA GLN A 638 7.74 47.59 -20.17
C GLN A 638 8.24 47.17 -18.80
N ALA A 639 9.27 47.86 -18.29
CA ALA A 639 9.87 47.55 -17.01
C ALA A 639 8.80 47.55 -15.92
N LEU A 640 8.40 46.35 -15.49
CA LEU A 640 7.55 46.13 -14.33
C LEU A 640 8.27 46.72 -13.11
N LYS A 641 7.59 47.59 -12.38
CA LYS A 641 8.10 48.17 -11.15
C LYS A 641 7.22 47.72 -9.99
N VAL A 642 7.83 47.71 -8.80
CA VAL A 642 7.10 47.55 -7.54
C VAL A 642 6.00 48.62 -7.48
N GLY A 643 4.76 48.18 -7.23
CA GLY A 643 3.57 49.01 -7.16
C GLY A 643 2.72 49.08 -8.44
N ASP A 644 3.12 48.44 -9.54
CA ASP A 644 2.28 48.37 -10.75
C ASP A 644 1.11 47.39 -10.57
N ASP A 645 -0.08 47.79 -11.04
CA ASP A 645 -1.24 46.91 -11.21
C ASP A 645 -1.04 45.98 -12.41
N VAL A 646 -1.08 44.68 -12.14
CA VAL A 646 -0.89 43.61 -13.12
C VAL A 646 -2.06 42.64 -13.05
N ILE A 647 -2.41 42.02 -14.17
CA ILE A 647 -3.30 40.86 -14.18
C ILE A 647 -2.43 39.61 -14.27
N VAL A 648 -2.66 38.65 -13.37
CA VAL A 648 -1.99 37.35 -13.43
C VAL A 648 -2.79 36.46 -14.37
N THR A 649 -2.24 36.16 -15.55
CA THR A 649 -2.97 35.45 -16.62
C THR A 649 -3.38 34.04 -16.22
N THR A 650 -2.60 33.37 -15.37
CA THR A 650 -2.87 32.00 -14.89
C THR A 650 -4.11 31.92 -14.00
N TYR A 651 -4.44 33.01 -13.30
CA TYR A 651 -5.60 33.08 -12.41
C TYR A 651 -6.69 34.04 -12.90
N GLY A 652 -6.43 34.81 -13.95
CA GLY A 652 -7.34 35.83 -14.48
C GLY A 652 -7.68 36.95 -13.48
N GLN A 653 -6.85 37.17 -12.47
CA GLN A 653 -7.11 38.09 -11.35
C GLN A 653 -6.14 39.27 -11.34
N HIS A 654 -6.65 40.44 -10.93
CA HIS A 654 -5.85 41.64 -10.72
C HIS A 654 -5.04 41.55 -9.42
N GLY A 655 -3.78 41.93 -9.49
CA GLY A 655 -2.89 42.00 -8.35
C GLY A 655 -1.87 43.13 -8.46
N VAL A 656 -1.25 43.47 -7.34
CA VAL A 656 -0.24 44.52 -7.26
C VAL A 656 1.13 43.89 -7.07
N LEU A 657 2.13 44.33 -7.85
CA LEU A 657 3.50 43.88 -7.68
C LEU A 657 4.10 44.42 -6.38
N LEU A 658 4.44 43.54 -5.43
CA LEU A 658 5.01 43.94 -4.14
C LEU A 658 6.53 44.02 -4.18
N ASN A 659 7.19 42.97 -4.64
CA ASN A 659 8.65 42.90 -4.68
C ASN A 659 9.11 41.99 -5.83
N GLN A 660 10.24 42.33 -6.44
CA GLN A 660 10.90 41.43 -7.37
C GLN A 660 11.78 40.47 -6.57
N LEU A 661 11.40 39.20 -6.53
CA LEU A 661 12.18 38.15 -5.85
C LEU A 661 13.41 37.79 -6.69
N ASP A 662 13.23 37.57 -8.00
CA ASP A 662 14.30 37.18 -8.94
C ASP A 662 14.07 37.79 -10.33
N LYS A 663 15.04 37.63 -11.25
CA LYS A 663 14.87 38.01 -12.67
C LYS A 663 13.69 37.30 -13.37
N LYS A 664 13.19 36.19 -12.82
CA LYS A 664 12.11 35.36 -13.39
C LYS A 664 10.83 35.33 -12.56
N HIS A 665 10.82 35.86 -11.33
CA HIS A 665 9.66 35.76 -10.43
C HIS A 665 9.40 37.06 -9.67
N TRP A 666 8.13 37.41 -9.55
CA TRP A 666 7.63 38.52 -8.74
C TRP A 666 6.73 38.02 -7.64
N GLU A 667 6.76 38.72 -6.50
CA GLU A 667 5.76 38.57 -5.45
C GLU A 667 4.58 39.49 -5.80
N VAL A 668 3.41 38.88 -6.04
CA VAL A 668 2.18 39.58 -6.41
C VAL A 668 1.16 39.42 -5.30
N GLN A 669 0.54 40.52 -4.90
CA GLN A 669 -0.60 40.51 -4.01
C GLN A 669 -1.89 40.41 -4.81
N LEU A 670 -2.58 39.28 -4.70
CA LEU A 670 -3.91 39.05 -5.26
C LEU A 670 -4.92 39.14 -4.11
N GLY A 671 -5.57 40.29 -3.99
CA GLY A 671 -6.47 40.59 -2.86
C GLY A 671 -5.74 40.52 -1.51
N ILE A 672 -6.05 39.50 -0.70
CA ILE A 672 -5.46 39.27 0.64
C ILE A 672 -4.27 38.31 0.65
N LEU A 673 -4.00 37.61 -0.46
CA LEU A 673 -2.96 36.58 -0.56
C LEU A 673 -1.73 37.12 -1.30
N LYS A 674 -0.54 36.77 -0.81
CA LYS A 674 0.75 37.03 -1.49
C LYS A 674 1.24 35.74 -2.12
N MET A 675 1.60 35.78 -3.40
CA MET A 675 2.12 34.60 -4.10
C MET A 675 3.27 34.94 -5.03
N LYS A 676 4.13 33.96 -5.25
CA LYS A 676 5.26 34.02 -6.19
C LYS A 676 4.75 33.64 -7.58
N VAL A 677 4.80 34.59 -8.52
CA VAL A 677 4.31 34.42 -9.89
C VAL A 677 5.46 34.63 -10.88
N ALA A 678 5.51 33.82 -11.94
CA ALA A 678 6.50 33.96 -12.99
C ALA A 678 6.27 35.26 -13.79
N VAL A 679 7.35 35.91 -14.23
CA VAL A 679 7.28 37.16 -15.02
C VAL A 679 6.44 36.99 -16.29
N ASP A 680 6.45 35.79 -16.88
CA ASP A 680 5.75 35.48 -18.13
C ASP A 680 4.22 35.44 -17.98
N ASP A 681 3.72 35.27 -16.75
CA ASP A 681 2.28 35.19 -16.44
C ASP A 681 1.70 36.54 -15.96
N LEU A 682 2.43 37.64 -16.14
CA LEU A 682 2.06 38.98 -15.67
C LEU A 682 1.86 39.95 -16.83
N GLU A 683 0.64 40.51 -16.94
CA GLU A 683 0.35 41.59 -17.88
C GLU A 683 0.07 42.91 -17.13
N LYS A 684 0.86 43.96 -17.41
CA LYS A 684 0.67 45.30 -16.82
C LYS A 684 -0.59 45.97 -17.36
N THR A 685 -1.46 46.40 -16.45
CA THR A 685 -2.68 47.16 -16.79
C THR A 685 -2.45 48.66 -16.59
N ALA A 686 -2.91 49.49 -17.53
CA ALA A 686 -2.87 50.95 -17.39
C ALA A 686 -3.95 51.37 -16.37
N GLY A 687 -3.50 51.94 -15.24
CA GLY A 687 -4.28 52.07 -14.02
C GLY A 687 -5.60 52.84 -14.12
N VAL A 688 -6.54 52.44 -13.26
CA VAL A 688 -7.65 53.27 -12.78
C VAL A 688 -7.24 53.79 -11.38
N PRO A 689 -7.52 55.06 -11.01
CA PRO A 689 -7.00 55.64 -9.78
C PRO A 689 -7.52 54.90 -8.53
N ALA A 690 -6.61 54.51 -7.64
CA ALA A 690 -6.92 53.86 -6.37
C ALA A 690 -7.70 54.80 -5.42
N GLU A 691 -8.90 54.39 -5.02
CA GLU A 691 -9.57 54.95 -3.84
C GLU A 691 -8.86 54.48 -2.56
N LYS A 692 -8.78 55.40 -1.59
CA LYS A 692 -8.02 55.22 -0.33
C LYS A 692 -8.53 54.02 0.48
N PRO A 693 -7.65 53.21 1.09
CA PRO A 693 -8.08 52.02 1.82
C PRO A 693 -8.72 52.42 3.16
N GLN A 694 -10.01 52.11 3.30
CA GLN A 694 -10.63 51.99 4.62
C GLN A 694 -10.16 50.67 5.25
N ARG A 695 -9.62 50.77 6.47
CA ARG A 695 -9.20 49.62 7.28
C ARG A 695 -10.43 48.72 7.52
N GLN A 696 -10.39 47.50 7.00
CA GLN A 696 -11.33 46.44 7.37
C GLN A 696 -10.65 45.50 8.37
N PHE A 697 -11.28 45.35 9.53
CA PHE A 697 -10.94 44.31 10.50
C PHE A 697 -11.38 42.96 9.91
N ALA A 698 -10.49 41.97 9.92
CA ALA A 698 -10.83 40.60 9.56
C ALA A 698 -11.58 39.96 10.73
N THR A 699 -12.86 39.62 10.52
CA THR A 699 -13.64 38.81 11.46
C THR A 699 -13.78 37.41 10.87
N VAL A 700 -13.42 36.40 11.67
CA VAL A 700 -13.55 34.98 11.36
C VAL A 700 -15.04 34.60 11.36
N HIS A 701 -15.55 34.03 10.27
CA HIS A 701 -16.94 33.57 10.18
C HIS A 701 -17.08 32.14 10.71
N THR A 702 -17.87 31.96 11.77
CA THR A 702 -18.51 30.68 12.14
C THR A 702 -19.91 30.63 11.54
N GLY A 703 -20.22 29.55 10.82
CA GLY A 703 -21.39 29.42 9.96
C GLY A 703 -22.72 29.29 10.70
N ASN A 704 -23.45 30.39 10.83
CA ASN A 704 -24.92 30.40 10.92
C ASN A 704 -25.45 31.37 9.87
N HIS A 705 -26.27 30.88 8.93
CA HIS A 705 -26.88 31.69 7.87
C HIS A 705 -28.02 32.52 8.47
N VAL A 706 -27.72 33.70 8.99
CA VAL A 706 -28.72 34.65 9.52
C VAL A 706 -29.27 35.46 8.34
N SER A 707 -30.59 35.58 8.19
CA SER A 707 -31.19 36.42 7.15
C SER A 707 -30.91 37.89 7.42
N SER A 708 -30.79 38.74 6.39
CA SER A 708 -30.64 40.21 6.53
C SER A 708 -31.95 40.94 6.88
N THR A 709 -33.05 40.19 6.96
CA THR A 709 -34.38 40.68 7.31
C THR A 709 -35.01 39.77 8.37
N LEU A 710 -35.56 40.38 9.42
CA LEU A 710 -36.38 39.73 10.45
C LEU A 710 -37.84 40.15 10.28
N ASP A 711 -38.76 39.18 10.20
CA ASP A 711 -40.20 39.43 10.07
C ASP A 711 -40.94 39.02 11.35
N LEU A 712 -41.57 39.99 12.01
CA LEU A 712 -42.23 39.84 13.31
C LEU A 712 -43.75 40.04 13.19
N ARG A 713 -44.30 39.98 11.97
CA ARG A 713 -45.74 40.18 11.73
C ARG A 713 -46.53 39.01 12.32
N GLY A 714 -47.40 39.31 13.29
CA GLY A 714 -48.29 38.34 13.91
C GLY A 714 -47.82 37.81 15.27
N GLU A 715 -46.64 38.22 15.73
CA GLU A 715 -46.11 37.83 17.02
C GLU A 715 -46.66 38.69 18.18
N ARG A 716 -46.64 38.12 19.38
CA ARG A 716 -46.96 38.85 20.62
C ARG A 716 -45.79 39.74 21.02
N TYR A 717 -46.10 40.82 21.73
CA TYR A 717 -45.13 41.88 22.06
C TYR A 717 -43.88 41.40 22.81
N GLU A 718 -44.05 40.49 23.78
CA GLU A 718 -42.94 40.01 24.61
C GLU A 718 -42.01 39.07 23.85
N ASP A 719 -42.58 38.16 23.05
CA ASP A 719 -41.83 37.22 22.22
C ASP A 719 -41.02 37.95 21.13
N ALA A 720 -41.65 38.92 20.47
CA ALA A 720 -41.03 39.71 19.41
C ALA A 720 -39.81 40.52 19.90
N LEU A 721 -39.80 40.98 21.16
CA LEU A 721 -38.63 41.68 21.72
C LEU A 721 -37.46 40.73 21.99
N ALA A 722 -37.73 39.51 22.47
CA ALA A 722 -36.71 38.50 22.72
C ALA A 722 -36.10 37.96 21.41
N ASP A 723 -36.89 37.89 20.35
CA ASP A 723 -36.42 37.51 19.02
C ASP A 723 -35.60 38.62 18.35
N VAL A 724 -35.96 39.89 18.55
CA VAL A 724 -35.14 41.04 18.09
C VAL A 724 -33.78 41.07 18.79
N ASP A 725 -33.72 40.82 20.09
CA ASP A 725 -32.48 40.79 20.88
C ASP A 725 -31.53 39.71 20.37
N ARG A 726 -32.02 38.46 20.25
CA ARG A 726 -31.25 37.32 19.71
C ARG A 726 -30.82 37.55 18.25
N TYR A 727 -31.69 38.14 17.44
CA TYR A 727 -31.40 38.40 16.04
C TYR A 727 -30.32 39.48 15.85
N ILE A 728 -30.30 40.53 16.67
CA ILE A 728 -29.26 41.57 16.60
C ILE A 728 -27.89 40.97 16.93
N ASP A 729 -27.78 40.14 17.97
CA ASP A 729 -26.53 39.47 18.32
C ASP A 729 -26.08 38.54 17.19
N ALA A 730 -27.02 37.77 16.59
CA ALA A 730 -26.72 36.90 15.46
C ALA A 730 -26.29 37.69 14.20
N ALA A 731 -26.92 38.83 13.93
CA ALA A 731 -26.59 39.70 12.80
C ALA A 731 -25.21 40.38 12.96
N LEU A 732 -24.85 40.76 14.20
CA LEU A 732 -23.52 41.30 14.52
C LEU A 732 -22.43 40.23 14.40
N LEU A 733 -22.70 39.01 14.88
CA LEU A 733 -21.80 37.86 14.71
C LEU A 733 -21.62 37.48 13.23
N ALA A 734 -22.69 37.61 12.43
CA ALA A 734 -22.65 37.41 10.98
C ALA A 734 -21.94 38.55 10.21
N GLY A 735 -21.60 39.66 10.88
CA GLY A 735 -20.89 40.79 10.29
C GLY A 735 -21.77 41.71 9.44
N TYR A 736 -23.10 41.71 9.61
CA TYR A 736 -23.97 42.62 8.89
C TYR A 736 -23.82 44.05 9.39
N GLY A 737 -23.56 45.00 8.47
CA GLY A 737 -23.53 46.42 8.80
C GLY A 737 -24.92 47.05 8.93
N GLN A 738 -25.95 46.44 8.34
CA GLN A 738 -27.33 46.92 8.33
C GLN A 738 -28.31 45.75 8.21
N VAL A 739 -29.43 45.82 8.92
CA VAL A 739 -30.52 44.83 8.86
C VAL A 739 -31.90 45.50 8.83
N THR A 740 -32.91 44.77 8.36
CA THR A 740 -34.29 45.27 8.30
C THR A 740 -35.20 44.47 9.23
N ILE A 741 -35.93 45.14 10.11
CA ILE A 741 -36.91 44.54 11.02
C ILE A 741 -38.32 44.93 10.56
N VAL A 742 -39.12 43.96 10.14
CA VAL A 742 -40.49 44.14 9.67
C VAL A 742 -41.46 43.85 10.82
N HIS A 743 -42.17 44.87 11.29
CA HIS A 743 -43.11 44.77 12.43
C HIS A 743 -44.57 45.04 12.03
N GLY A 744 -44.81 45.51 10.81
CA GLY A 744 -46.13 45.77 10.25
C GLY A 744 -46.78 47.08 10.73
N LYS A 745 -47.86 47.49 10.08
CA LYS A 745 -48.55 48.77 10.33
C LYS A 745 -49.76 48.69 11.29
N GLY A 746 -49.87 47.61 12.08
CA GLY A 746 -51.06 47.28 12.87
C GLY A 746 -51.40 48.28 13.99
N THR A 747 -51.60 47.80 15.23
CA THR A 747 -51.95 48.66 16.38
C THR A 747 -50.82 49.58 16.86
N GLY A 748 -49.64 49.53 16.22
CA GLY A 748 -48.48 50.37 16.54
C GLY A 748 -47.69 49.93 17.79
N ALA A 749 -48.16 48.90 18.51
CA ALA A 749 -47.51 48.41 19.74
C ALA A 749 -46.11 47.83 19.48
N LEU A 750 -45.95 46.95 18.48
CA LEU A 750 -44.65 46.38 18.11
C LEU A 750 -43.69 47.46 17.58
N ARG A 751 -44.18 48.37 16.75
CA ARG A 751 -43.42 49.53 16.27
C ARG A 751 -42.82 50.33 17.44
N GLN A 752 -43.63 50.64 18.44
CA GLN A 752 -43.23 51.47 19.57
C GLN A 752 -42.29 50.71 20.52
N GLY A 753 -42.53 49.41 20.75
CA GLY A 753 -41.65 48.53 21.52
C GLY A 753 -40.26 48.41 20.90
N ILE A 754 -40.20 48.07 19.61
CA ILE A 754 -38.93 47.92 18.87
C ILE A 754 -38.19 49.26 18.80
N THR A 755 -38.89 50.37 18.55
CA THR A 755 -38.27 51.70 18.53
C THR A 755 -37.67 52.07 19.89
N ASN A 756 -38.35 51.74 20.99
CA ASN A 756 -37.82 51.99 22.34
C ASN A 756 -36.62 51.11 22.66
N TYR A 757 -36.71 49.82 22.31
CA TYR A 757 -35.62 48.86 22.51
C TYR A 757 -34.36 49.25 21.70
N LEU A 758 -34.52 49.67 20.43
CA LEU A 758 -33.41 50.14 19.57
C LEU A 758 -32.76 51.44 20.08
N LYS A 759 -33.50 52.31 20.78
CA LYS A 759 -32.92 53.50 21.42
C LYS A 759 -32.01 53.14 22.60
N THR A 760 -32.33 52.06 23.31
CA THR A 760 -31.55 51.61 24.48
C THR A 760 -30.37 50.70 24.11
N ASN A 761 -30.39 50.07 22.95
CA ASN A 761 -29.32 49.16 22.54
C ASN A 761 -28.05 49.94 22.09
N ARG A 762 -26.94 49.70 22.79
CA ARG A 762 -25.66 50.40 22.57
C ARG A 762 -24.98 50.04 21.25
N GLN A 763 -25.32 48.91 20.64
CA GLN A 763 -24.72 48.40 19.40
C GLN A 763 -25.33 49.06 18.15
N VAL A 764 -26.48 49.72 18.29
CA VAL A 764 -27.14 50.44 17.19
C VAL A 764 -26.51 51.82 17.01
N LYS A 765 -26.13 52.14 15.77
CA LYS A 765 -25.57 53.45 15.39
C LYS A 765 -26.68 54.43 15.01
N LYS A 766 -27.62 53.97 14.20
CA LYS A 766 -28.82 54.71 13.80
C LYS A 766 -29.90 53.74 13.36
N PHE A 767 -31.16 54.14 13.50
CA PHE A 767 -32.30 53.43 12.96
C PHE A 767 -33.27 54.43 12.33
N GLU A 768 -33.82 54.07 11.18
CA GLU A 768 -34.74 54.90 10.39
C GLU A 768 -35.86 54.00 9.86
N PHE A 769 -37.03 54.56 9.58
CA PHE A 769 -38.08 53.80 8.90
C PHE A 769 -37.63 53.47 7.47
N ALA A 770 -38.04 52.31 6.98
CA ALA A 770 -37.74 51.91 5.61
C ALA A 770 -38.35 52.91 4.61
N PRO A 771 -37.71 53.15 3.45
CA PRO A 771 -38.29 54.00 2.41
C PRO A 771 -39.64 53.43 1.93
N ALA A 772 -40.48 54.28 1.31
CA ALA A 772 -41.86 53.92 0.96
C ALA A 772 -41.98 52.69 0.03
N ASN A 773 -40.94 52.40 -0.75
CA ASN A 773 -40.81 51.22 -1.63
C ASN A 773 -40.38 49.93 -0.90
N ALA A 774 -39.97 50.01 0.37
CA ALA A 774 -39.42 48.90 1.16
C ALA A 774 -40.17 48.65 2.48
N GLY A 775 -41.45 49.04 2.57
CA GLY A 775 -42.31 48.78 3.73
C GLY A 775 -42.69 50.01 4.56
N GLY A 776 -42.09 51.17 4.29
CA GLY A 776 -42.45 52.44 4.94
C GLY A 776 -42.37 52.38 6.47
N ASP A 777 -43.37 52.95 7.14
CA ASP A 777 -43.51 52.95 8.60
C ASP A 777 -43.82 51.58 9.23
N GLY A 778 -43.96 50.52 8.42
CA GLY A 778 -44.14 49.13 8.86
C GLY A 778 -42.84 48.32 8.96
N ALA A 779 -41.70 48.92 8.61
CA ALA A 779 -40.39 48.31 8.73
C ALA A 779 -39.36 49.34 9.22
N THR A 780 -38.40 48.88 10.02
CA THR A 780 -37.33 49.71 10.58
C THR A 780 -35.98 49.17 10.11
N VAL A 781 -35.19 50.04 9.50
CA VAL A 781 -33.84 49.71 9.05
C VAL A 781 -32.86 50.12 10.13
N VAL A 782 -32.08 49.17 10.63
CA VAL A 782 -31.13 49.33 11.74
C VAL A 782 -29.71 49.25 11.18
N THR A 783 -28.90 50.27 11.46
CA THR A 783 -27.47 50.31 11.13
C THR A 783 -26.66 50.13 12.41
N PHE A 784 -25.74 49.17 12.41
CA PHE A 784 -24.89 48.89 13.57
C PHE A 784 -23.63 49.77 13.58
N LYS A 785 -22.92 49.80 14.72
CA LYS A 785 -21.77 50.68 14.96
C LYS A 785 -20.50 50.29 14.24
#